data_AF-A0A3B8IQ92-F1
#
_entry.id   AF-A0A3B8IQ92-F1
#
_cell.length_a   1.000
_cell.length_b   1.000
_cell.length_c   1.000
_cell.angle_alpha   90.00
_cell.angle_beta   90.00
_cell.angle_gamma   90.00
#
_symmetry.space_group_name_H-M   'P 1'
#
loop_
_entity.id
_entity.type
_entity.pdbx_description
1 polymer ?
#
loop_
_entity_poly.entity_id
_entity_poly.type
_entity_poly.pdbx_seq_one_letter_code
_entity_poly.pdbx_strand_id
1 'polypeptide(L)'
;MRTQYYILSLGLLWACQTTPPDSNEEPVNRSIMEIQGDGDASPEVGNRVVTEGVVTAVFADLDGFFIADTLGDDNPETSDGLFVASASNLPVVGEYVLLTGTVREESRRTQLASVTEVEVLSSGNAIMPTTVSFPVIDFERYEGMYIVFDEALQVIGNRNLTNFGEVTLASSIQYTTSQILDANDDPVTGNSFSGSDQVEGLETLGGLNFRSRLVLDDGTDNVLGEGDAPVYGAFLSPGIPGTQVTNVVGVLHYDFGRYALEPTNSPSFSLTENHEIEPVPEGANLSVATFNVENFFNGNGEGGGFGDRGPGSQVEFEIQRSKVTAAILALNADIIGLQELENDGGGANSSLASLLASVNDAAGTALYAAIYDVPGQGNTGSIRNAFLYRTDRVEAVGDPIADPDPIHLRVPITQRFRLLSNEAEVWVCNVHHRSKSCSSASGDNQDEGQGCYNALRQEQMAAVWQWLDTEMANSEVATAIMLGDYNSYAQEDPVDFMRAQGWQAVLSDSSYTYVFEDQRGSLDQLMVSPALVAGLLQAQPWHINADYPSGFKFLASGGGQELLYRSSDHDPILAHFQLEPGMNRQGLPARLRPELQASLYPNPTSRDARLLLNQRHSQVVIQAVDLQGKQVWQREYAEVSRVKIPSRNWPSGVYLITVTADGSSQQLQMVKED
;
A
#
# COMPACT_ATOMS: atom_id res chain seq x y z
N MET A 1 -18.51 -19.14 1.09
CA MET A 1 -18.23 -17.81 1.69
C MET A 1 -17.20 -17.02 0.89
N ARG A 2 -16.23 -17.66 0.22
CA ARG A 2 -15.23 -17.05 -0.69
C ARG A 2 -15.84 -16.15 -1.79
N THR A 3 -17.04 -16.46 -2.32
CA THR A 3 -17.68 -15.73 -3.43
C THR A 3 -18.15 -14.30 -3.12
N GLN A 4 -18.34 -13.92 -1.84
CA GLN A 4 -18.90 -12.61 -1.47
C GLN A 4 -17.85 -11.47 -1.39
N TYR A 5 -16.56 -11.80 -1.34
CA TYR A 5 -15.48 -10.81 -1.14
C TYR A 5 -14.81 -10.31 -2.43
N TYR A 6 -15.08 -10.94 -3.58
CA TYR A 6 -14.37 -10.67 -4.85
C TYR A 6 -15.30 -10.22 -5.99
N ILE A 7 -16.28 -9.35 -5.70
CA ILE A 7 -17.13 -8.77 -6.75
C ILE A 7 -16.46 -7.52 -7.32
N LEU A 8 -15.82 -7.65 -8.50
CA LEU A 8 -15.80 -6.62 -9.55
C LEU A 8 -15.20 -7.17 -10.86
N SER A 9 -16.02 -7.87 -11.65
CA SER A 9 -15.95 -7.88 -13.13
C SER A 9 -17.13 -8.66 -13.71
N LEU A 10 -18.24 -7.96 -13.97
CA LEU A 10 -19.35 -8.49 -14.76
C LEU A 10 -19.01 -8.34 -16.25
N GLY A 11 -18.28 -9.30 -16.80
CA GLY A 11 -18.15 -9.49 -18.24
C GLY A 11 -19.36 -10.27 -18.77
N LEU A 12 -20.04 -9.74 -19.79
CA LEU A 12 -21.12 -10.43 -20.50
C LEU A 12 -20.59 -11.72 -21.13
N LEU A 13 -20.91 -12.87 -20.55
CA LEU A 13 -20.82 -14.16 -21.24
C LEU A 13 -22.08 -14.36 -22.08
N TRP A 14 -21.89 -14.36 -23.40
CA TRP A 14 -22.89 -14.80 -24.36
C TRP A 14 -23.02 -16.32 -24.22
N ALA A 15 -24.05 -16.78 -23.50
CA ALA A 15 -24.36 -18.19 -23.39
C ALA A 15 -24.80 -18.73 -24.77
N CYS A 16 -23.87 -19.34 -25.51
CA CYS A 16 -24.23 -20.23 -26.58
C CYS A 16 -24.79 -21.50 -25.93
N GLN A 17 -26.11 -21.65 -25.92
CA GLN A 17 -26.78 -22.86 -25.43
C GLN A 17 -26.40 -24.04 -26.33
N THR A 18 -25.35 -24.76 -25.97
CA THR A 18 -25.13 -26.11 -26.48
C THR A 18 -26.10 -27.03 -25.75
N THR A 19 -26.85 -27.82 -26.52
CA THR A 19 -27.69 -28.90 -26.00
C THR A 19 -26.83 -29.85 -25.15
N PRO A 20 -27.33 -30.37 -24.00
CA PRO A 20 -26.61 -31.40 -23.26
C PRO A 20 -26.31 -32.56 -24.21
N PRO A 21 -25.09 -33.14 -24.18
CA PRO A 21 -24.80 -34.32 -24.98
C PRO A 21 -25.78 -35.43 -24.63
N ASP A 22 -26.22 -36.17 -25.65
CA ASP A 22 -26.99 -37.38 -25.46
C ASP A 22 -26.14 -38.36 -24.65
N SER A 23 -26.64 -38.90 -23.54
CA SER A 23 -25.92 -39.83 -22.66
C SER A 23 -25.55 -41.17 -23.33
N ASN A 24 -25.77 -41.27 -24.64
CA ASN A 24 -25.54 -42.43 -25.50
C ASN A 24 -24.37 -42.23 -26.48
N GLU A 25 -23.68 -41.08 -26.49
CA GLU A 25 -22.45 -40.95 -27.26
C GLU A 25 -21.31 -41.75 -26.60
N GLU A 26 -20.67 -42.61 -27.40
CA GLU A 26 -19.49 -43.38 -27.00
C GLU A 26 -18.37 -42.41 -26.60
N PRO A 27 -17.70 -42.66 -25.47
CA PRO A 27 -16.66 -41.75 -24.98
C PRO A 27 -15.47 -41.79 -25.94
N VAL A 28 -14.82 -40.63 -26.14
CA VAL A 28 -13.69 -40.51 -27.07
C VAL A 28 -12.39 -40.45 -26.29
N ASN A 29 -11.36 -41.18 -26.74
CA ASN A 29 -10.03 -41.09 -26.12
C ASN A 29 -9.44 -39.70 -26.34
N ARG A 30 -8.96 -39.10 -25.25
CA ARG A 30 -8.23 -37.84 -25.21
C ARG A 30 -7.10 -37.90 -24.21
N SER A 31 -5.93 -37.43 -24.61
CA SER A 31 -4.84 -37.13 -23.68
C SER A 31 -5.22 -35.97 -22.75
N ILE A 32 -4.48 -35.82 -21.65
CA ILE A 32 -4.67 -34.68 -20.73
C ILE A 32 -4.45 -33.35 -21.47
N MET A 33 -3.41 -33.28 -22.32
CA MET A 33 -3.05 -32.08 -23.08
C MET A 33 -4.12 -31.69 -24.10
N GLU A 34 -4.78 -32.67 -24.75
CA GLU A 34 -5.93 -32.38 -25.63
C GLU A 34 -7.18 -31.94 -24.86
N ILE A 35 -7.36 -32.41 -23.62
CA ILE A 35 -8.44 -31.95 -22.74
C ILE A 35 -8.17 -30.51 -22.31
N GLN A 36 -6.94 -30.19 -21.90
CA GLN A 36 -6.56 -28.84 -21.48
C GLN A 36 -6.61 -27.85 -22.66
N GLY A 37 -5.91 -28.14 -23.76
CA GLY A 37 -5.75 -27.21 -24.87
C GLY A 37 -4.73 -26.10 -24.57
N ASP A 38 -4.62 -25.13 -25.50
CA ASP A 38 -3.63 -24.05 -25.50
C ASP A 38 -4.22 -22.67 -25.18
N GLY A 39 -5.40 -22.61 -24.56
CA GLY A 39 -6.04 -21.37 -24.14
C GLY A 39 -6.90 -21.54 -22.90
N ASP A 40 -7.44 -20.43 -22.37
CA ASP A 40 -8.15 -20.32 -21.08
C ASP A 40 -9.41 -21.21 -20.86
N ALA A 41 -9.77 -22.06 -21.82
CA ALA A 41 -10.91 -22.95 -21.71
C ALA A 41 -10.69 -24.17 -22.59
N SER A 42 -11.07 -25.33 -22.04
CA SER A 42 -10.91 -26.59 -22.75
C SER A 42 -11.65 -26.63 -24.10
N PRO A 43 -11.03 -27.16 -25.18
CA PRO A 43 -11.71 -27.42 -26.45
C PRO A 43 -12.69 -28.60 -26.36
N GLU A 44 -12.65 -29.39 -25.29
CA GLU A 44 -13.43 -30.61 -25.07
C GLU A 44 -14.60 -30.40 -24.11
N VAL A 45 -14.92 -29.17 -23.71
CA VAL A 45 -16.03 -28.85 -22.80
C VAL A 45 -17.34 -29.49 -23.26
N GLY A 46 -17.95 -30.26 -22.36
CA GLY A 46 -19.19 -30.98 -22.59
C GLY A 46 -19.01 -32.37 -23.21
N ASN A 47 -17.85 -32.69 -23.80
CA ASN A 47 -17.61 -34.01 -24.36
C ASN A 47 -17.36 -35.04 -23.25
N ARG A 48 -17.81 -36.27 -23.51
CA ARG A 48 -17.50 -37.44 -22.67
C ARG A 48 -16.23 -38.09 -23.19
N VAL A 49 -15.21 -38.16 -22.35
CA VAL A 49 -13.86 -38.59 -22.74
C VAL A 49 -13.37 -39.76 -21.90
N VAL A 50 -12.47 -40.56 -22.49
CA VAL A 50 -11.62 -41.51 -21.77
C VAL A 50 -10.22 -40.91 -21.72
N THR A 51 -9.64 -40.81 -20.53
CA THR A 51 -8.28 -40.28 -20.32
C THR A 51 -7.56 -41.08 -19.24
N GLU A 52 -6.24 -40.99 -19.20
CA GLU A 52 -5.40 -41.72 -18.26
C GLU A 52 -4.26 -40.84 -17.74
N GLY A 53 -3.77 -41.16 -16.54
CA GLY A 53 -2.69 -40.40 -15.90
C GLY A 53 -2.28 -40.98 -14.55
N VAL A 54 -1.14 -40.55 -14.04
CA VAL A 54 -0.69 -40.91 -12.69
C VAL A 54 -1.28 -39.92 -11.68
N VAL A 55 -1.88 -40.42 -10.60
CA VAL A 55 -2.42 -39.61 -9.52
C VAL A 55 -1.30 -38.89 -8.79
N THR A 56 -1.28 -37.56 -8.86
CA THR A 56 -0.23 -36.70 -8.28
C THR A 56 -0.59 -36.19 -6.89
N ALA A 57 -1.87 -35.90 -6.64
CA ALA A 57 -2.36 -35.46 -5.33
C ALA A 57 -3.84 -35.80 -5.14
N VAL A 58 -4.27 -35.91 -3.88
CA VAL A 58 -5.65 -36.20 -3.50
C VAL A 58 -6.07 -35.21 -2.41
N PHE A 59 -7.10 -34.41 -2.69
CA PHE A 59 -7.61 -33.38 -1.79
C PHE A 59 -9.11 -33.60 -1.58
N ALA A 60 -9.45 -34.28 -0.49
CA ALA A 60 -10.84 -34.58 -0.15
C ALA A 60 -11.67 -33.30 0.07
N ASP A 61 -11.06 -32.24 0.61
CA ASP A 61 -11.71 -30.95 0.85
C ASP A 61 -12.01 -30.18 -0.46
N LEU A 62 -11.31 -30.53 -1.55
CA LEU A 62 -11.63 -30.06 -2.91
C LEU A 62 -12.59 -31.01 -3.66
N ASP A 63 -13.12 -32.04 -2.99
CA ASP A 63 -13.94 -33.10 -3.59
C ASP A 63 -13.27 -33.74 -4.82
N GLY A 64 -11.95 -33.98 -4.80
CA GLY A 64 -11.27 -34.56 -5.95
C GLY A 64 -9.79 -34.93 -5.79
N PHE A 65 -9.16 -35.20 -6.93
CA PHE A 65 -7.75 -35.57 -7.05
C PHE A 65 -7.18 -35.06 -8.37
N PHE A 66 -5.86 -35.02 -8.46
CA PHE A 66 -5.11 -34.56 -9.63
C PHE A 66 -4.41 -35.74 -10.29
N ILE A 67 -4.37 -35.73 -11.62
CA ILE A 67 -3.58 -36.68 -12.43
C ILE A 67 -2.65 -35.91 -13.35
N ALA A 68 -1.54 -36.55 -13.74
CA ALA A 68 -0.63 -36.02 -14.74
C ALA A 68 -0.21 -37.08 -15.77
N ASP A 69 0.03 -36.64 -17.00
CA ASP A 69 0.77 -37.42 -17.99
C ASP A 69 2.26 -37.31 -17.65
N THR A 70 2.91 -38.43 -17.33
CA THR A 70 4.33 -38.44 -16.93
C THR A 70 5.30 -38.28 -18.11
N LEU A 71 4.82 -38.41 -19.34
CA LEU A 71 5.62 -38.17 -20.55
C LEU A 71 5.43 -36.74 -21.06
N GLY A 72 4.23 -36.19 -20.90
CA GLY A 72 3.83 -34.91 -21.49
C GLY A 72 3.91 -34.92 -23.02
N ASP A 73 3.78 -33.75 -23.63
CA ASP A 73 3.88 -33.57 -25.09
C ASP A 73 5.01 -32.63 -25.54
N ASP A 74 5.86 -32.18 -24.61
CA ASP A 74 6.90 -31.16 -24.80
C ASP A 74 6.37 -29.81 -25.34
N ASN A 75 5.06 -29.56 -25.30
CA ASN A 75 4.47 -28.30 -25.73
C ASN A 75 4.35 -27.33 -24.54
N PRO A 76 5.06 -26.20 -24.55
CA PRO A 76 5.01 -25.23 -23.47
C PRO A 76 3.66 -24.52 -23.32
N GLU A 77 2.75 -24.62 -24.29
CA GLU A 77 1.47 -23.91 -24.24
C GLU A 77 0.33 -24.76 -23.64
N THR A 78 0.55 -26.04 -23.37
CA THR A 78 -0.45 -26.97 -22.82
C THR A 78 -0.04 -27.47 -21.44
N SER A 79 -1.03 -27.76 -20.60
CA SER A 79 -0.80 -28.40 -19.31
C SER A 79 -0.82 -29.93 -19.43
N ASP A 80 0.11 -30.59 -18.73
CA ASP A 80 0.18 -32.05 -18.59
C ASP A 80 -0.62 -32.55 -17.37
N GLY A 81 -1.32 -31.67 -16.65
CA GLY A 81 -2.09 -31.98 -15.45
C GLY A 81 -3.60 -31.81 -15.63
N LEU A 82 -4.40 -32.56 -14.87
CA LEU A 82 -5.86 -32.47 -14.89
C LEU A 82 -6.46 -32.69 -13.50
N PHE A 83 -7.39 -31.83 -13.12
CA PHE A 83 -8.22 -32.05 -11.92
C PHE A 83 -9.40 -32.99 -12.23
N VAL A 84 -9.64 -33.94 -11.35
CA VAL A 84 -10.73 -34.91 -11.43
C VAL A 84 -11.66 -34.72 -10.25
N ALA A 85 -12.85 -34.18 -10.54
CA ALA A 85 -13.90 -33.95 -9.54
C ALA A 85 -14.60 -35.26 -9.18
N SER A 86 -14.37 -35.75 -7.97
CA SER A 86 -14.99 -36.95 -7.41
C SER A 86 -14.98 -36.94 -5.88
N ALA A 87 -16.17 -36.86 -5.25
CA ALA A 87 -16.31 -36.89 -3.80
C ALA A 87 -16.23 -38.30 -3.16
N SER A 88 -16.01 -39.36 -3.96
CA SER A 88 -15.94 -40.74 -3.46
C SER A 88 -15.02 -41.62 -4.33
N ASN A 89 -14.58 -42.76 -3.80
CA ASN A 89 -13.66 -43.69 -4.47
C ASN A 89 -12.36 -43.01 -4.96
N LEU A 90 -11.78 -42.15 -4.13
CA LEU A 90 -10.53 -41.46 -4.42
C LEU A 90 -9.39 -42.49 -4.55
N PRO A 91 -8.59 -42.44 -5.63
CA PRO A 91 -7.44 -43.30 -5.81
C PRO A 91 -6.29 -42.89 -4.87
N VAL A 92 -5.21 -43.66 -4.88
CA VAL A 92 -3.99 -43.38 -4.09
C VAL A 92 -2.96 -42.68 -4.97
N VAL A 93 -2.24 -41.71 -4.39
CA VAL A 93 -1.09 -41.05 -5.05
C VAL A 93 -0.10 -42.10 -5.58
N GLY A 94 0.32 -41.95 -6.84
CA GLY A 94 1.19 -42.88 -7.57
C GLY A 94 0.47 -44.04 -8.28
N GLU A 95 -0.86 -44.12 -8.21
CA GLU A 95 -1.65 -45.01 -9.06
C GLU A 95 -1.77 -44.44 -10.49
N TYR A 96 -1.60 -45.31 -11.49
CA TYR A 96 -1.92 -44.98 -12.88
C TYR A 96 -3.37 -45.39 -13.14
N VAL A 97 -4.22 -44.42 -13.47
CA VAL A 97 -5.67 -44.62 -13.56
C VAL A 97 -6.16 -44.34 -14.98
N LEU A 98 -7.13 -45.15 -15.43
CA LEU A 98 -7.94 -44.90 -16.61
C LEU A 98 -9.33 -44.43 -16.14
N LEU A 99 -9.78 -43.31 -16.68
CA LEU A 99 -10.98 -42.60 -16.23
C LEU A 99 -11.92 -42.35 -17.40
N THR A 100 -13.23 -42.49 -17.15
CA THR A 100 -14.26 -42.02 -18.08
C THR A 100 -15.15 -40.98 -17.40
N GLY A 101 -15.21 -39.78 -17.96
CA GLY A 101 -15.99 -38.66 -17.43
C GLY A 101 -16.36 -37.63 -18.50
N THR A 102 -16.91 -36.50 -18.06
CA THR A 102 -17.27 -35.36 -18.92
C THR A 102 -16.41 -34.17 -18.57
N VAL A 103 -15.80 -33.54 -19.58
CA VAL A 103 -14.99 -32.34 -19.38
C VAL A 103 -15.89 -31.14 -19.08
N ARG A 104 -15.51 -30.34 -18.08
CA ARG A 104 -16.23 -29.13 -17.66
C ARG A 104 -15.27 -28.02 -17.29
N GLU A 105 -15.75 -26.81 -17.48
CA GLU A 105 -15.23 -25.60 -16.83
C GLU A 105 -16.03 -25.34 -15.56
N GLU A 106 -15.37 -25.32 -14.41
CA GLU A 106 -15.96 -24.85 -13.15
C GLU A 106 -15.18 -23.64 -12.66
N SER A 107 -15.78 -22.46 -12.65
CA SER A 107 -15.10 -21.21 -12.28
C SER A 107 -13.81 -20.93 -13.08
N ARG A 108 -13.75 -21.33 -14.37
CA ARG A 108 -12.59 -21.30 -15.28
C ARG A 108 -11.50 -22.34 -15.00
N ARG A 109 -11.78 -23.34 -14.15
CA ARG A 109 -10.91 -24.50 -14.00
C ARG A 109 -11.32 -25.61 -14.96
N THR A 110 -10.37 -26.10 -15.75
CA THR A 110 -10.57 -27.31 -16.56
C THR A 110 -10.59 -28.53 -15.66
N GLN A 111 -11.66 -29.32 -15.71
CA GLN A 111 -11.78 -30.53 -14.90
C GLN A 111 -12.56 -31.66 -15.58
N LEU A 112 -12.22 -32.90 -15.21
CA LEU A 112 -13.04 -34.07 -15.50
C LEU A 112 -14.09 -34.24 -14.39
N ALA A 113 -15.37 -34.19 -14.76
CA ALA A 113 -16.50 -34.32 -13.85
C ALA A 113 -17.41 -35.49 -14.23
N SER A 114 -18.40 -35.80 -13.39
CA SER A 114 -19.35 -36.91 -13.63
C SER A 114 -18.65 -38.23 -13.95
N VAL A 115 -17.56 -38.51 -13.23
CA VAL A 115 -16.72 -39.69 -13.44
C VAL A 115 -17.55 -40.96 -13.21
N THR A 116 -17.61 -41.81 -14.24
CA THR A 116 -18.42 -43.04 -14.24
C THR A 116 -17.61 -44.30 -13.99
N GLU A 117 -16.32 -44.27 -14.27
CA GLU A 117 -15.41 -45.41 -14.15
C GLU A 117 -14.00 -44.92 -13.78
N VAL A 118 -13.38 -45.62 -12.82
CA VAL A 118 -11.99 -45.42 -12.38
C VAL A 118 -11.36 -46.81 -12.33
N GLU A 119 -10.45 -47.10 -13.26
CA GLU A 119 -9.69 -48.35 -13.31
C GLU A 119 -8.23 -48.07 -12.91
N VAL A 120 -7.74 -48.72 -11.86
CA VAL A 120 -6.33 -48.67 -11.48
C VAL A 120 -5.55 -49.68 -12.32
N LEU A 121 -4.73 -49.18 -13.25
CA LEU A 121 -3.93 -49.97 -14.17
C LEU A 121 -2.60 -50.43 -13.54
N SER A 122 -2.00 -49.58 -12.69
CA SER A 122 -0.79 -49.91 -11.93
C SER A 122 -0.64 -49.01 -10.69
N SER A 123 0.27 -49.36 -9.77
CA SER A 123 0.52 -48.61 -8.54
C SER A 123 2.02 -48.45 -8.28
N GLY A 124 2.39 -47.41 -7.52
CA GLY A 124 3.79 -47.14 -7.15
C GLY A 124 4.59 -46.47 -8.27
N ASN A 125 3.91 -45.77 -9.18
CA ASN A 125 4.55 -44.99 -10.23
C ASN A 125 5.24 -43.77 -9.62
N ALA A 126 6.39 -43.40 -10.18
CA ALA A 126 7.10 -42.21 -9.76
C ALA A 126 6.35 -40.96 -10.22
N ILE A 127 6.34 -39.93 -9.37
CA ILE A 127 5.80 -38.62 -9.68
C ILE A 127 6.98 -37.65 -9.62
N MET A 128 7.22 -36.94 -10.71
CA MET A 128 8.27 -35.93 -10.80
C MET A 128 7.59 -34.56 -10.94
N PRO A 129 7.84 -33.61 -10.03
CA PRO A 129 7.29 -32.27 -10.17
C PRO A 129 7.95 -31.53 -11.33
N THR A 130 7.19 -30.66 -11.98
CA THR A 130 7.68 -29.73 -13.00
C THR A 130 8.28 -28.50 -12.32
N THR A 131 9.53 -28.18 -12.62
CA THR A 131 10.17 -26.97 -12.09
C THR A 131 9.57 -25.73 -12.73
N VAL A 132 9.14 -24.79 -11.89
CA VAL A 132 8.65 -23.46 -12.27
C VAL A 132 9.61 -22.40 -11.73
N SER A 133 9.73 -21.28 -12.45
CA SER A 133 10.55 -20.14 -12.03
C SER A 133 9.85 -18.85 -12.44
N PHE A 134 10.02 -17.80 -11.64
CA PHE A 134 9.49 -16.49 -11.96
C PHE A 134 10.39 -15.72 -12.95
N PRO A 135 9.84 -14.76 -13.73
CA PRO A 135 8.41 -14.47 -13.87
C PRO A 135 7.70 -15.52 -14.72
N VAL A 136 6.45 -15.83 -14.36
CA VAL A 136 5.58 -16.73 -15.12
C VAL A 136 4.75 -15.88 -16.10
N ILE A 137 4.81 -16.20 -17.40
CA ILE A 137 4.06 -15.47 -18.42
C ILE A 137 2.57 -15.71 -18.24
N ASP A 138 2.21 -16.99 -18.10
CA ASP A 138 0.85 -17.47 -17.87
C ASP A 138 0.94 -18.73 -17.02
N PHE A 139 0.06 -18.83 -16.03
CA PHE A 139 -0.05 -20.00 -15.18
C PHE A 139 -1.00 -21.06 -15.75
N GLU A 140 -1.78 -20.73 -16.79
CA GLU A 140 -2.72 -21.67 -17.44
C GLU A 140 -2.01 -22.93 -17.95
N ARG A 141 -0.83 -22.75 -18.57
CA ARG A 141 0.05 -23.85 -19.00
C ARG A 141 0.53 -24.78 -17.88
N TYR A 142 0.27 -24.44 -16.62
CA TYR A 142 0.59 -25.27 -15.44
C TYR A 142 -0.67 -25.75 -14.70
N GLU A 143 -1.87 -25.49 -15.22
CA GLU A 143 -3.12 -25.82 -14.53
C GLU A 143 -3.25 -27.33 -14.26
N GLY A 144 -3.41 -27.71 -12.99
CA GLY A 144 -3.51 -29.11 -12.58
C GLY A 144 -2.16 -29.84 -12.48
N MET A 145 -1.05 -29.21 -12.87
CA MET A 145 0.27 -29.83 -12.83
C MET A 145 0.82 -29.90 -11.41
N TYR A 146 1.61 -30.95 -11.14
CA TYR A 146 2.43 -31.06 -9.95
C TYR A 146 3.73 -30.27 -10.16
N ILE A 147 3.94 -29.18 -9.42
CA ILE A 147 5.02 -28.22 -9.63
C ILE A 147 5.92 -28.04 -8.40
N VAL A 148 7.15 -27.59 -8.64
CA VAL A 148 8.16 -27.22 -7.62
C VAL A 148 8.83 -25.90 -7.96
N PHE A 149 9.12 -25.10 -6.93
CA PHE A 149 10.08 -24.00 -7.02
C PHE A 149 11.39 -24.41 -6.34
N ASP A 150 12.46 -24.48 -7.13
CA ASP A 150 13.80 -24.87 -6.63
C ASP A 150 14.47 -23.75 -5.81
N GLU A 151 14.08 -22.49 -6.06
CA GLU A 151 14.54 -21.34 -5.30
C GLU A 151 13.74 -21.14 -4.01
N ALA A 152 14.35 -20.49 -3.02
CA ALA A 152 13.63 -20.02 -1.86
C ALA A 152 12.74 -18.83 -2.25
N LEU A 153 11.46 -18.90 -1.90
CA LEU A 153 10.51 -17.80 -2.09
C LEU A 153 10.40 -16.96 -0.82
N GLN A 154 9.67 -15.87 -0.89
CA GLN A 154 9.35 -15.00 0.24
C GLN A 154 7.85 -14.76 0.29
N VAL A 155 7.29 -14.76 1.50
CA VAL A 155 5.95 -14.22 1.73
C VAL A 155 6.00 -12.72 1.41
N ILE A 156 5.09 -12.26 0.56
CA ILE A 156 4.89 -10.84 0.24
C ILE A 156 3.48 -10.35 0.62
N GLY A 157 2.56 -11.28 0.87
CA GLY A 157 1.17 -10.98 1.18
C GLY A 157 0.53 -12.03 2.08
N ASN A 158 -0.36 -11.61 2.96
CA ASN A 158 -1.04 -12.49 3.92
C ASN A 158 -2.49 -12.07 4.20
N ARG A 159 -3.08 -11.24 3.34
CA ARG A 159 -4.42 -10.67 3.55
C ARG A 159 -5.50 -11.73 3.78
N ASN A 160 -5.34 -12.88 3.15
CA ASN A 160 -6.27 -14.00 3.20
C ASN A 160 -5.90 -15.05 4.25
N LEU A 161 -4.76 -14.92 4.93
CA LEU A 161 -4.23 -15.93 5.85
C LEU A 161 -5.22 -16.29 6.97
N THR A 162 -5.90 -15.31 7.56
CA THR A 162 -6.81 -15.55 8.70
C THR A 162 -8.11 -16.26 8.30
N ASN A 163 -8.56 -16.06 7.06
CA ASN A 163 -9.89 -16.50 6.60
C ASN A 163 -9.81 -17.73 5.71
N PHE A 164 -8.74 -17.86 4.93
CA PHE A 164 -8.61 -18.84 3.85
C PHE A 164 -7.27 -19.58 3.88
N GLY A 165 -6.42 -19.35 4.88
CA GLY A 165 -5.15 -20.06 4.94
C GLY A 165 -4.25 -19.80 3.74
N GLU A 166 -4.25 -18.56 3.23
CA GLU A 166 -3.52 -18.20 2.02
C GLU A 166 -2.41 -17.18 2.29
N VAL A 167 -1.24 -17.41 1.69
CA VAL A 167 -0.17 -16.42 1.58
C VAL A 167 0.24 -16.23 0.12
N THR A 168 0.63 -15.01 -0.24
CA THR A 168 1.21 -14.71 -1.56
C THR A 168 2.73 -14.81 -1.45
N LEU A 169 3.34 -15.58 -2.34
CA LEU A 169 4.77 -15.81 -2.45
C LEU A 169 5.35 -15.14 -3.70
N ALA A 170 6.60 -14.70 -3.64
CA ALA A 170 7.39 -14.24 -4.77
C ALA A 170 8.88 -14.60 -4.58
N SER A 171 9.70 -14.49 -5.63
CA SER A 171 11.16 -14.72 -5.53
C SER A 171 11.88 -13.68 -4.67
N SER A 172 11.30 -12.49 -4.52
CA SER A 172 11.75 -11.43 -3.63
C SER A 172 10.61 -10.55 -3.16
N ILE A 173 10.83 -9.78 -2.10
CA ILE A 173 9.97 -8.64 -1.74
C ILE A 173 9.71 -7.76 -2.96
N GLN A 174 8.46 -7.33 -3.10
CA GLN A 174 8.02 -6.40 -4.13
C GLN A 174 7.66 -5.06 -3.50
N TYR A 175 7.96 -3.99 -4.22
CA TYR A 175 7.64 -2.62 -3.82
C TYR A 175 6.58 -2.05 -4.74
N THR A 176 5.76 -1.14 -4.20
CA THR A 176 4.91 -0.31 -5.05
C THR A 176 5.80 0.44 -6.02
N THR A 177 5.42 0.52 -7.28
CA THR A 177 6.31 0.99 -8.35
C THR A 177 6.85 2.41 -8.08
N SER A 178 5.97 3.34 -7.68
CA SER A 178 6.32 4.73 -7.31
C SER A 178 7.05 4.89 -5.96
N GLN A 179 7.36 3.78 -5.25
CA GLN A 179 8.27 3.79 -4.10
C GLN A 179 9.75 3.79 -4.52
N ILE A 180 10.06 3.14 -5.65
CA ILE A 180 11.44 2.89 -6.10
C ILE A 180 11.74 3.38 -7.52
N LEU A 181 10.72 3.80 -8.26
CA LEU A 181 10.83 4.45 -9.56
C LEU A 181 10.08 5.79 -9.49
N ASP A 182 10.67 6.83 -10.05
CA ASP A 182 10.07 8.16 -10.16
C ASP A 182 9.45 8.31 -11.54
N ALA A 183 8.21 8.80 -11.65
CA ALA A 183 7.55 9.00 -12.93
C ALA A 183 8.19 10.12 -13.77
N ASN A 184 8.82 11.09 -13.11
CA ASN A 184 9.34 12.33 -13.68
C ASN A 184 10.86 12.33 -13.89
N ASP A 185 11.60 11.52 -13.13
CA ASP A 185 13.07 11.56 -13.09
C ASP A 185 13.75 10.20 -13.37
N ASP A 186 14.86 10.24 -14.11
CA ASP A 186 15.83 9.13 -14.21
C ASP A 186 17.26 9.69 -14.17
N PRO A 187 18.06 9.42 -13.12
CA PRO A 187 17.76 8.53 -11.98
C PRO A 187 16.81 9.14 -10.94
N VAL A 188 16.19 8.29 -10.09
CA VAL A 188 15.23 8.65 -9.01
C VAL A 188 15.73 9.66 -7.97
N THR A 189 17.00 10.04 -8.00
CA THR A 189 17.57 11.10 -7.15
C THR A 189 17.24 12.51 -7.66
N GLY A 190 16.45 12.63 -8.72
CA GLY A 190 15.94 13.89 -9.20
C GLY A 190 15.00 14.56 -8.20
N ASN A 191 14.60 15.79 -8.52
CA ASN A 191 13.66 16.57 -7.70
C ASN A 191 12.57 17.19 -8.59
N SER A 192 12.34 16.61 -9.76
CA SER A 192 11.29 17.04 -10.68
C SER A 192 9.98 16.43 -10.21
N PHE A 193 8.98 17.27 -10.04
CA PHE A 193 7.62 16.90 -9.63
C PHE A 193 6.63 17.22 -10.75
N SER A 194 7.12 17.07 -11.99
CA SER A 194 6.38 17.26 -13.24
C SER A 194 7.12 16.55 -14.37
N GLY A 195 6.40 15.79 -15.19
CA GLY A 195 6.98 15.01 -16.28
C GLY A 195 6.24 13.68 -16.45
N SER A 196 6.75 12.85 -17.35
CA SER A 196 6.23 11.50 -17.59
C SER A 196 7.30 10.56 -18.14
N ASP A 197 8.57 10.84 -17.83
CA ASP A 197 9.73 10.23 -18.46
C ASP A 197 9.83 8.71 -18.22
N GLN A 198 9.24 8.22 -17.12
CA GLN A 198 9.35 6.82 -16.67
C GLN A 198 8.00 6.13 -16.40
N VAL A 199 6.88 6.69 -16.87
CA VAL A 199 5.55 6.08 -16.66
C VAL A 199 5.48 4.66 -17.24
N GLU A 200 6.08 4.41 -18.41
CA GLU A 200 6.20 3.06 -19.00
C GLU A 200 7.04 2.11 -18.11
N GLY A 201 8.04 2.64 -17.41
CA GLY A 201 8.85 1.89 -16.44
C GLY A 201 8.04 1.42 -15.24
N LEU A 202 7.13 2.28 -14.73
CA LEU A 202 6.19 1.92 -13.66
C LEU A 202 5.27 0.78 -14.11
N GLU A 203 4.66 0.88 -15.30
CA GLU A 203 3.79 -0.17 -15.84
C GLU A 203 4.54 -1.49 -16.05
N THR A 204 5.75 -1.42 -16.60
CA THR A 204 6.61 -2.60 -16.83
C THR A 204 6.95 -3.30 -15.53
N LEU A 205 7.35 -2.56 -14.49
CA LEU A 205 7.65 -3.12 -13.17
C LEU A 205 6.40 -3.70 -12.52
N GLY A 206 5.25 -3.01 -12.61
CA GLY A 206 3.98 -3.52 -12.11
C GLY A 206 3.58 -4.85 -12.75
N GLY A 207 3.73 -4.97 -14.07
CA GLY A 207 3.49 -6.21 -14.81
C GLY A 207 4.50 -7.33 -14.50
N LEU A 208 5.75 -6.99 -14.15
CA LEU A 208 6.74 -7.96 -13.67
C LEU A 208 6.43 -8.44 -12.26
N ASN A 209 6.05 -7.53 -11.37
CA ASN A 209 5.61 -7.83 -10.01
C ASN A 209 4.45 -8.82 -10.03
N PHE A 210 3.40 -8.55 -10.80
CA PHE A 210 2.23 -9.42 -10.92
C PHE A 210 2.57 -10.83 -11.42
N ARG A 211 3.40 -10.93 -12.47
CA ARG A 211 3.86 -12.21 -13.04
C ARG A 211 4.85 -12.97 -12.17
N SER A 212 5.30 -12.38 -11.06
CA SER A 212 6.25 -12.98 -10.13
C SER A 212 5.60 -13.36 -8.80
N ARG A 213 4.32 -13.74 -8.82
CA ARG A 213 3.55 -14.11 -7.61
C ARG A 213 2.94 -15.49 -7.76
N LEU A 214 2.80 -16.17 -6.62
CA LEU A 214 2.05 -17.42 -6.48
C LEU A 214 1.27 -17.37 -5.17
N VAL A 215 0.01 -17.76 -5.17
CA VAL A 215 -0.71 -18.01 -3.91
C VAL A 215 -0.42 -19.43 -3.44
N LEU A 216 -0.04 -19.58 -2.18
CA LEU A 216 0.02 -20.85 -1.48
C LEU A 216 -1.20 -20.94 -0.56
N ASP A 217 -2.07 -21.92 -0.79
CA ASP A 217 -3.29 -22.21 -0.01
C ASP A 217 -3.02 -23.46 0.83
N ASP A 218 -3.34 -23.46 2.14
CA ASP A 218 -3.20 -24.66 2.99
C ASP A 218 -4.49 -25.49 3.08
N GLY A 219 -5.49 -25.14 2.27
CA GLY A 219 -6.79 -25.79 2.20
C GLY A 219 -7.73 -25.42 3.36
N THR A 220 -7.33 -24.50 4.25
CA THR A 220 -8.16 -24.13 5.40
C THR A 220 -9.18 -23.05 5.05
N ASP A 221 -10.46 -23.36 5.27
CA ASP A 221 -11.56 -22.39 5.19
C ASP A 221 -12.12 -22.09 6.57
N ASN A 222 -11.75 -20.93 7.11
CA ASN A 222 -12.26 -20.47 8.40
C ASN A 222 -13.59 -19.71 8.21
N VAL A 223 -14.69 -20.35 8.59
CA VAL A 223 -15.96 -19.64 8.86
C VAL A 223 -15.91 -19.12 10.29
N LEU A 224 -15.29 -17.95 10.49
CA LEU A 224 -15.32 -17.28 11.80
C LEU A 224 -16.70 -16.63 12.01
N GLY A 225 -17.34 -16.88 13.16
CA GLY A 225 -18.48 -16.10 13.62
C GLY A 225 -18.04 -14.72 14.14
N GLU A 226 -19.00 -13.80 14.34
CA GLU A 226 -18.72 -12.54 15.03
C GLU A 226 -18.08 -12.80 16.40
N GLY A 227 -16.87 -12.29 16.61
CA GLY A 227 -16.14 -12.38 17.88
C GLY A 227 -15.25 -13.61 18.06
N ASP A 228 -15.15 -14.50 17.07
CA ASP A 228 -14.21 -15.62 17.10
C ASP A 228 -12.78 -15.15 16.79
N ALA A 229 -11.80 -15.63 17.57
CA ALA A 229 -10.39 -15.42 17.28
C ALA A 229 -10.04 -16.16 15.97
N PRO A 230 -9.32 -15.53 15.01
CA PRO A 230 -8.83 -16.23 13.84
C PRO A 230 -7.96 -17.40 14.27
N VAL A 231 -8.30 -18.59 13.78
CA VAL A 231 -7.48 -19.77 13.92
C VAL A 231 -6.44 -19.70 12.81
N TYR A 232 -5.24 -19.23 13.16
CA TYR A 232 -4.09 -19.38 12.28
C TYR A 232 -3.80 -20.87 12.12
N GLY A 233 -3.81 -21.36 10.89
CA GLY A 233 -3.25 -22.67 10.58
C GLY A 233 -1.78 -22.69 11.02
N ALA A 234 -1.38 -23.70 11.79
CA ALA A 234 0.03 -23.88 12.18
C ALA A 234 0.95 -24.14 10.97
N PHE A 235 0.36 -24.41 9.80
CA PHE A 235 1.04 -24.82 8.58
C PHE A 235 1.72 -23.66 7.83
N LEU A 236 1.18 -22.45 7.90
CA LEU A 236 1.70 -21.26 7.21
C LEU A 236 2.34 -20.23 8.16
N SER A 237 2.71 -20.63 9.38
CA SER A 237 3.30 -19.74 10.38
C SER A 237 4.82 -19.56 10.16
N PRO A 238 5.38 -18.33 10.21
CA PRO A 238 4.69 -17.10 10.64
C PRO A 238 3.84 -16.39 9.58
N GLY A 239 3.96 -16.67 8.28
CA GLY A 239 3.07 -16.07 7.26
C GLY A 239 3.12 -14.53 7.20
N ILE A 240 4.20 -13.95 7.73
CA ILE A 240 4.48 -12.51 7.75
C ILE A 240 5.30 -12.17 6.51
N PRO A 241 5.01 -11.09 5.76
CA PRO A 241 5.87 -10.62 4.68
C PRO A 241 7.35 -10.53 5.10
N GLY A 242 8.26 -10.92 4.20
CA GLY A 242 9.69 -11.05 4.52
C GLY A 242 10.09 -12.42 5.09
N THR A 243 9.13 -13.30 5.36
CA THR A 243 9.40 -14.69 5.72
C THR A 243 9.87 -15.48 4.51
N GLN A 244 11.05 -16.11 4.61
CA GLN A 244 11.55 -17.01 3.57
C GLN A 244 10.80 -18.35 3.62
N VAL A 245 10.46 -18.89 2.45
CA VAL A 245 9.74 -20.16 2.26
C VAL A 245 10.56 -21.09 1.37
N THR A 246 10.77 -22.31 1.83
CA THR A 246 11.47 -23.37 1.08
C THR A 246 10.64 -24.64 1.01
N ASN A 247 10.99 -25.55 0.10
CA ASN A 247 10.23 -26.78 -0.18
C ASN A 247 8.80 -26.46 -0.65
N VAL A 248 8.65 -25.53 -1.59
CA VAL A 248 7.36 -25.18 -2.18
C VAL A 248 7.06 -26.18 -3.30
N VAL A 249 6.28 -27.21 -2.98
CA VAL A 249 5.89 -28.30 -3.90
C VAL A 249 4.40 -28.59 -3.76
N GLY A 250 3.67 -28.64 -4.86
CA GLY A 250 2.22 -28.82 -4.80
C GLY A 250 1.59 -29.00 -6.17
N VAL A 251 0.26 -29.08 -6.20
CA VAL A 251 -0.50 -29.03 -7.45
C VAL A 251 -1.07 -27.64 -7.64
N LEU A 252 -0.89 -27.07 -8.84
CA LEU A 252 -1.45 -25.77 -9.17
C LEU A 252 -2.90 -25.96 -9.63
N HIS A 253 -3.81 -25.11 -9.21
CA HIS A 253 -5.16 -25.08 -9.75
C HIS A 253 -5.69 -23.66 -9.83
N TYR A 254 -6.72 -23.46 -10.66
CA TYR A 254 -7.46 -22.22 -10.72
C TYR A 254 -8.69 -22.29 -9.80
N ASP A 255 -8.91 -21.27 -8.98
CA ASP A 255 -10.18 -21.05 -8.28
C ASP A 255 -10.31 -19.56 -7.87
N PHE A 256 -11.55 -19.10 -7.67
CA PHE A 256 -11.85 -17.73 -7.22
C PHE A 256 -11.13 -16.61 -8.01
N GLY A 257 -10.88 -16.82 -9.29
CA GLY A 257 -10.28 -15.81 -10.17
C GLY A 257 -8.75 -15.77 -10.17
N ARG A 258 -8.05 -16.76 -9.60
CA ARG A 258 -6.59 -16.82 -9.53
C ARG A 258 -6.06 -18.26 -9.52
N TYR A 259 -4.78 -18.42 -9.78
CA TYR A 259 -4.07 -19.68 -9.54
C TYR A 259 -3.57 -19.76 -8.10
N ALA A 260 -3.74 -20.92 -7.49
CA ALA A 260 -3.23 -21.25 -6.17
C ALA A 260 -2.50 -22.60 -6.20
N LEU A 261 -1.45 -22.72 -5.40
CA LEU A 261 -0.72 -23.96 -5.18
C LEU A 261 -1.23 -24.62 -3.91
N GLU A 262 -1.68 -25.86 -4.05
CA GLU A 262 -2.06 -26.73 -2.94
C GLU A 262 -0.86 -27.63 -2.57
N PRO A 263 -0.21 -27.41 -1.42
CA PRO A 263 1.02 -28.07 -1.05
C PRO A 263 0.80 -29.55 -0.75
N THR A 264 1.72 -30.40 -1.23
CA THR A 264 1.70 -31.85 -0.96
C THR A 264 2.69 -32.28 0.12
N ASN A 265 3.49 -31.34 0.59
CA ASN A 265 4.45 -31.46 1.67
C ASN A 265 4.32 -30.25 2.60
N SER A 266 4.97 -30.27 3.76
CA SER A 266 5.06 -29.08 4.62
C SER A 266 6.16 -28.15 4.11
N PRO A 267 5.85 -26.93 3.62
CA PRO A 267 6.86 -25.91 3.34
C PRO A 267 7.53 -25.45 4.65
N SER A 268 8.77 -24.98 4.57
CA SER A 268 9.50 -24.46 5.73
C SER A 268 9.56 -22.95 5.69
N PHE A 269 9.08 -22.31 6.76
CA PHE A 269 9.05 -20.86 6.91
C PHE A 269 10.12 -20.36 7.89
N SER A 270 10.83 -19.30 7.53
CA SER A 270 11.85 -18.67 8.38
C SER A 270 11.80 -17.15 8.25
N LEU A 271 11.33 -16.46 9.28
CA LEU A 271 11.39 -15.01 9.34
C LEU A 271 12.83 -14.59 9.67
N THR A 272 13.40 -13.72 8.83
CA THR A 272 14.79 -13.24 8.99
C THR A 272 14.87 -11.73 9.25
N GLU A 273 13.77 -11.00 9.04
CA GLU A 273 13.70 -9.57 9.27
C GLU A 273 13.53 -9.24 10.77
N ASN A 274 14.13 -8.13 11.21
CA ASN A 274 14.00 -7.62 12.57
C ASN A 274 12.87 -6.58 12.62
N HIS A 275 11.87 -6.83 13.47
CA HIS A 275 10.72 -5.93 13.66
C HIS A 275 10.80 -5.16 15.00
N GLU A 276 11.92 -5.26 15.71
CA GLU A 276 12.12 -4.54 16.97
C GLU A 276 12.51 -3.07 16.76
N ILE A 277 12.19 -2.23 17.75
CA ILE A 277 12.71 -0.87 17.80
C ILE A 277 14.21 -0.95 18.11
N GLU A 278 15.03 -0.48 17.17
CA GLU A 278 16.46 -0.29 17.41
C GLU A 278 16.72 0.64 18.63
N PRO A 279 17.80 0.40 19.40
CA PRO A 279 18.12 1.22 20.57
C PRO A 279 18.32 2.70 20.25
N VAL A 280 17.89 3.58 21.17
CA VAL A 280 18.12 5.03 21.07
C VAL A 280 19.62 5.32 20.90
N PRO A 281 20.04 6.09 19.87
CA PRO A 281 21.44 6.32 19.59
C PRO A 281 22.08 7.25 20.63
N GLU A 282 23.38 7.07 20.88
CA GLU A 282 24.14 7.93 21.79
C GLU A 282 24.09 9.39 21.31
N GLY A 283 23.84 10.32 22.23
CA GLY A 283 23.72 11.75 21.92
C GLY A 283 22.32 12.22 21.53
N ALA A 284 21.36 11.33 21.31
CA ALA A 284 19.97 11.72 21.08
C ALA A 284 19.39 12.46 22.30
N ASN A 285 18.78 13.61 22.06
CA ASN A 285 18.11 14.40 23.09
C ASN A 285 16.63 14.69 22.76
N LEU A 286 16.18 14.31 21.56
CA LEU A 286 14.80 14.37 21.11
C LEU A 286 14.43 13.12 20.31
N SER A 287 13.28 12.53 20.59
CA SER A 287 12.66 11.46 19.80
C SER A 287 11.30 11.91 19.29
N VAL A 288 11.06 11.84 17.97
CA VAL A 288 9.81 12.26 17.33
C VAL A 288 9.25 11.10 16.51
N ALA A 289 7.94 10.86 16.63
CA ALA A 289 7.25 9.85 15.87
C ALA A 289 6.05 10.40 15.09
N THR A 290 5.66 9.69 14.03
CA THR A 290 4.35 9.84 13.40
C THR A 290 3.62 8.51 13.40
N PHE A 291 2.31 8.53 13.65
CA PHE A 291 1.51 7.33 13.76
C PHE A 291 0.05 7.57 13.35
N ASN A 292 -0.32 7.03 12.19
CA ASN A 292 -1.71 6.89 11.77
C ASN A 292 -2.37 5.77 12.60
N VAL A 293 -3.46 6.07 13.31
CA VAL A 293 -4.12 5.13 14.25
C VAL A 293 -5.39 4.46 13.69
N GLU A 294 -5.56 4.47 12.36
CA GLU A 294 -6.57 3.73 11.58
C GLU A 294 -8.03 3.89 12.07
N ASN A 295 -8.66 5.00 11.70
CA ASN A 295 -10.01 5.39 12.12
C ASN A 295 -10.25 5.08 13.61
N PHE A 296 -9.53 5.77 14.50
CA PHE A 296 -9.70 5.66 15.94
C PHE A 296 -10.98 6.40 16.41
N PHE A 297 -12.11 5.72 16.27
CA PHE A 297 -13.46 6.24 16.55
C PHE A 297 -14.00 5.59 17.82
N ASN A 298 -14.61 6.40 18.69
CA ASN A 298 -15.12 5.95 19.99
C ASN A 298 -16.66 5.97 20.08
N GLY A 299 -17.33 6.13 18.94
CA GLY A 299 -18.78 6.22 18.85
C GLY A 299 -19.30 7.53 19.45
N ASN A 300 -20.18 7.45 20.44
CA ASN A 300 -20.66 8.63 21.18
C ASN A 300 -19.83 8.95 22.45
N GLY A 301 -18.76 8.18 22.71
CA GLY A 301 -17.95 8.28 23.92
C GLY A 301 -18.62 7.75 25.20
N GLU A 302 -19.81 7.15 25.08
CA GLU A 302 -20.62 6.62 26.20
C GLU A 302 -20.93 5.12 26.02
N GLY A 303 -20.20 4.43 25.15
CA GLY A 303 -20.35 2.98 24.92
C GLY A 303 -21.29 2.58 23.79
N GLY A 304 -21.76 3.53 22.97
CA GLY A 304 -22.61 3.26 21.81
C GLY A 304 -22.32 4.21 20.65
N GLY A 305 -23.21 4.27 19.66
CA GLY A 305 -23.10 5.24 18.56
C GLY A 305 -22.00 4.96 17.54
N PHE A 306 -21.49 3.73 17.46
CA PHE A 306 -20.55 3.30 16.43
C PHE A 306 -21.21 3.35 15.04
N GLY A 307 -20.44 3.76 14.03
CA GLY A 307 -20.89 3.94 12.66
C GLY A 307 -20.05 3.11 11.67
N ASP A 308 -20.02 3.54 10.42
CA ASP A 308 -19.35 2.81 9.32
C ASP A 308 -17.82 2.95 9.30
N ARG A 309 -17.21 3.64 10.28
CA ARG A 309 -15.77 3.88 10.36
C ARG A 309 -15.22 3.42 11.71
N GLY A 310 -14.02 2.84 11.66
CA GLY A 310 -13.32 2.39 12.86
C GLY A 310 -13.97 1.13 13.46
N PRO A 311 -13.90 0.98 14.79
CA PRO A 311 -14.61 -0.08 15.51
C PRO A 311 -16.13 -0.03 15.29
N GLY A 312 -16.76 -1.19 15.09
CA GLY A 312 -18.20 -1.35 15.00
C GLY A 312 -18.90 -1.53 16.36
N SER A 313 -18.14 -1.71 17.45
CA SER A 313 -18.68 -1.88 18.80
C SER A 313 -17.74 -1.36 19.89
N GLN A 314 -18.26 -1.23 21.11
CA GLN A 314 -17.49 -0.84 22.29
C GLN A 314 -16.35 -1.82 22.58
N VAL A 315 -16.57 -3.13 22.36
CA VAL A 315 -15.56 -4.16 22.59
C VAL A 315 -14.40 -4.01 21.63
N GLU A 316 -14.69 -3.82 20.33
CA GLU A 316 -13.66 -3.58 19.32
C GLU A 316 -12.89 -2.28 19.58
N PHE A 317 -13.57 -1.22 20.04
CA PHE A 317 -12.91 0.03 20.42
C PHE A 317 -11.98 -0.15 21.62
N GLU A 318 -12.41 -0.89 22.65
CA GLU A 318 -11.57 -1.20 23.80
C GLU A 318 -10.31 -1.97 23.42
N ILE A 319 -10.43 -2.90 22.46
CA ILE A 319 -9.29 -3.61 21.88
C ILE A 319 -8.38 -2.62 21.15
N GLN A 320 -8.88 -1.88 20.16
CA GLN A 320 -8.06 -0.92 19.42
C GLN A 320 -7.36 0.09 20.34
N ARG A 321 -8.09 0.66 21.31
CA ARG A 321 -7.54 1.58 22.33
C ARG A 321 -6.42 0.94 23.14
N SER A 322 -6.56 -0.32 23.56
CA SER A 322 -5.53 -1.01 24.33
C SER A 322 -4.27 -1.23 23.50
N LYS A 323 -4.42 -1.61 22.22
CA LYS A 323 -3.30 -1.85 21.30
C LYS A 323 -2.55 -0.55 20.97
N VAL A 324 -3.28 0.51 20.59
CA VAL A 324 -2.71 1.84 20.32
C VAL A 324 -2.06 2.44 21.58
N THR A 325 -2.66 2.26 22.76
CA THR A 325 -2.06 2.66 24.04
C THR A 325 -0.71 1.98 24.27
N ALA A 326 -0.66 0.66 24.09
CA ALA A 326 0.56 -0.12 24.27
C ALA A 326 1.64 0.29 23.25
N ALA A 327 1.26 0.55 21.99
CA ALA A 327 2.17 1.03 20.95
C ALA A 327 2.77 2.41 21.28
N ILE A 328 1.95 3.37 21.75
CA ILE A 328 2.43 4.69 22.17
C ILE A 328 3.42 4.60 23.34
N LEU A 329 3.13 3.75 24.33
CA LEU A 329 4.03 3.56 25.47
C LEU A 329 5.33 2.85 25.08
N ALA A 330 5.28 1.90 24.15
CA ALA A 330 6.46 1.21 23.64
C ALA A 330 7.33 2.11 22.75
N LEU A 331 6.71 2.93 21.88
CA LEU A 331 7.41 3.95 21.09
C LEU A 331 8.17 4.93 21.99
N ASN A 332 7.56 5.33 23.11
CA ASN A 332 8.17 6.20 24.12
C ASN A 332 8.79 7.49 23.55
N ALA A 333 8.23 8.01 22.45
CA ALA A 333 8.72 9.21 21.80
C ALA A 333 8.39 10.46 22.61
N ASP A 334 9.22 11.50 22.51
CA ASP A 334 8.99 12.77 23.19
C ASP A 334 7.83 13.54 22.54
N ILE A 335 7.65 13.41 21.22
CA ILE A 335 6.56 14.01 20.43
C ILE A 335 6.02 12.96 19.45
N ILE A 336 4.70 12.81 19.37
CA ILE A 336 4.01 11.89 18.45
C ILE A 336 2.95 12.67 17.67
N GLY A 337 3.10 12.77 16.35
CA GLY A 337 2.03 13.22 15.47
C GLY A 337 1.05 12.10 15.16
N LEU A 338 -0.22 12.27 15.48
CA LEU A 338 -1.28 11.30 15.24
C LEU A 338 -2.17 11.73 14.07
N GLN A 339 -2.55 10.76 13.23
CA GLN A 339 -3.54 10.91 12.17
C GLN A 339 -4.69 9.90 12.36
N GLU A 340 -5.80 10.06 11.64
CA GLU A 340 -6.97 9.14 11.70
C GLU A 340 -7.68 9.07 13.06
N LEU A 341 -7.54 10.10 13.92
CA LEU A 341 -8.41 10.29 15.09
C LEU A 341 -9.78 10.82 14.65
N GLU A 342 -10.85 10.40 15.32
CA GLU A 342 -12.18 10.97 15.09
C GLU A 342 -12.20 12.50 15.35
N ASN A 343 -12.88 13.22 14.47
CA ASN A 343 -13.08 14.67 14.61
C ASN A 343 -14.36 14.98 15.41
N ASP A 344 -14.32 14.66 16.70
CA ASP A 344 -15.42 14.76 17.68
C ASP A 344 -15.19 15.87 18.74
N GLY A 345 -14.24 16.77 18.49
CA GLY A 345 -13.89 17.89 19.35
C GLY A 345 -13.02 17.51 20.56
N GLY A 346 -12.81 18.47 21.47
CA GLY A 346 -11.91 18.31 22.64
C GLY A 346 -12.54 17.86 23.95
N GLY A 347 -13.83 17.48 23.93
CA GLY A 347 -14.58 17.17 25.15
C GLY A 347 -14.07 15.92 25.88
N ALA A 348 -14.48 15.75 27.14
CA ALA A 348 -14.11 14.58 27.94
C ALA A 348 -14.53 13.23 27.32
N ASN A 349 -15.55 13.25 26.46
CA ASN A 349 -16.04 12.07 25.74
C ASN A 349 -15.38 11.88 24.38
N SER A 350 -14.38 12.68 24.01
CA SER A 350 -13.73 12.56 22.70
C SER A 350 -12.80 11.34 22.62
N SER A 351 -12.62 10.83 21.40
CA SER A 351 -11.66 9.80 21.02
C SER A 351 -10.25 10.11 21.53
N LEU A 352 -9.79 11.36 21.35
CA LEU A 352 -8.49 11.83 21.83
C LEU A 352 -8.40 11.88 23.36
N ALA A 353 -9.46 12.36 24.05
CA ALA A 353 -9.47 12.36 25.51
C ALA A 353 -9.42 10.92 26.07
N SER A 354 -10.16 9.99 25.44
CA SER A 354 -10.14 8.57 25.79
C SER A 354 -8.75 7.95 25.59
N LEU A 355 -8.08 8.25 24.48
CA LEU A 355 -6.73 7.76 24.21
C LEU A 355 -5.71 8.34 25.19
N LEU A 356 -5.72 9.67 25.42
CA LEU A 356 -4.82 10.34 26.34
C LEU A 356 -4.97 9.80 27.77
N ALA A 357 -6.20 9.60 28.23
CA ALA A 357 -6.48 9.02 29.54
C ALA A 357 -5.92 7.59 29.63
N SER A 358 -6.20 6.76 28.63
CA SER A 358 -5.70 5.37 28.57
C SER A 358 -4.16 5.30 28.63
N VAL A 359 -3.47 6.14 27.87
CA VAL A 359 -2.00 6.22 27.86
C VAL A 359 -1.45 6.63 29.22
N ASN A 360 -1.99 7.68 29.83
CA ASN A 360 -1.51 8.18 31.12
C ASN A 360 -1.85 7.24 32.29
N ASP A 361 -3.03 6.61 32.26
CA ASP A 361 -3.43 5.60 33.24
C ASP A 361 -2.50 4.38 33.17
N ALA A 362 -2.20 3.90 31.97
CA ALA A 362 -1.27 2.78 31.76
C ALA A 362 0.19 3.15 32.12
N ALA A 363 0.60 4.41 31.93
CA ALA A 363 1.88 4.92 32.42
C ALA A 363 1.94 5.10 33.94
N GLY A 364 0.78 5.14 34.63
CA GLY A 364 0.67 5.42 36.07
C GLY A 364 0.94 6.88 36.44
N THR A 365 1.02 7.79 35.46
CA THR A 365 1.26 9.22 35.64
C THR A 365 0.78 10.01 34.43
N ALA A 366 0.55 11.31 34.59
CA ALA A 366 0.25 12.23 33.47
C ALA A 366 1.51 12.51 32.64
N LEU A 367 2.02 11.48 31.95
CA LEU A 367 3.25 11.52 31.17
C LEU A 367 3.09 12.38 29.91
N TYR A 368 2.00 12.15 29.18
CA TYR A 368 1.67 12.83 27.95
C TYR A 368 0.63 13.93 28.16
N ALA A 369 0.75 14.99 27.34
CA ALA A 369 -0.30 15.96 27.08
C ALA A 369 -0.67 15.94 25.60
N ALA A 370 -1.87 16.39 25.27
CA ALA A 370 -2.36 16.43 23.89
C ALA A 370 -2.44 17.86 23.35
N ILE A 371 -2.19 18.00 22.05
CA ILE A 371 -2.45 19.22 21.28
C ILE A 371 -3.37 18.86 20.13
N TYR A 372 -4.48 19.56 20.06
CA TYR A 372 -5.53 19.35 19.07
C TYR A 372 -6.27 20.68 18.90
N ASP A 373 -7.01 20.80 17.78
CA ASP A 373 -7.78 21.98 17.39
C ASP A 373 -6.94 23.28 17.30
N VAL A 374 -6.90 23.88 16.11
CA VAL A 374 -6.21 25.17 15.93
C VAL A 374 -7.24 26.29 16.03
N PRO A 375 -7.06 27.29 16.92
CA PRO A 375 -8.01 28.38 17.08
C PRO A 375 -8.35 29.07 15.76
N GLY A 376 -9.65 29.13 15.43
CA GLY A 376 -10.14 29.77 14.21
C GLY A 376 -10.01 28.92 12.94
N GLN A 377 -9.49 27.70 13.03
CA GLN A 377 -9.36 26.76 11.91
C GLN A 377 -10.31 25.56 12.13
N GLY A 378 -11.27 25.40 11.21
CA GLY A 378 -12.24 24.31 11.29
C GLY A 378 -11.76 23.11 10.47
N ASN A 379 -11.75 21.93 11.08
CA ASN A 379 -11.67 20.68 10.34
C ASN A 379 -13.09 20.20 9.99
N THR A 380 -13.39 20.09 8.70
CA THR A 380 -14.70 19.64 8.21
C THR A 380 -14.76 18.14 7.91
N GLY A 381 -13.63 17.44 7.96
CA GLY A 381 -13.56 16.00 7.80
C GLY A 381 -14.05 15.24 9.03
N SER A 382 -14.32 13.95 8.87
CA SER A 382 -14.66 13.05 10.00
C SER A 382 -13.46 12.64 10.84
N ILE A 383 -12.23 12.94 10.38
CA ILE A 383 -10.99 12.63 11.07
C ILE A 383 -10.08 13.86 11.19
N ARG A 384 -9.19 13.86 12.16
CA ARG A 384 -8.26 14.97 12.47
C ARG A 384 -6.84 14.51 12.76
N ASN A 385 -5.95 15.48 12.71
CA ASN A 385 -4.59 15.37 13.23
C ASN A 385 -4.56 15.80 14.71
N ALA A 386 -3.59 15.28 15.47
CA ALA A 386 -3.29 15.74 16.83
C ALA A 386 -1.80 15.50 17.16
N PHE A 387 -1.33 16.02 18.29
CA PHE A 387 -0.08 15.59 18.91
C PHE A 387 -0.33 14.99 20.29
N LEU A 388 0.48 13.99 20.65
CA LEU A 388 0.81 13.67 22.03
C LEU A 388 2.27 14.05 22.27
N TYR A 389 2.58 14.64 23.41
CA TYR A 389 3.97 14.97 23.77
C TYR A 389 4.24 14.75 25.26
N ARG A 390 5.48 14.36 25.56
CA ARG A 390 5.96 14.11 26.92
C ARG A 390 6.28 15.42 27.64
N THR A 391 5.50 15.70 28.68
CA THR A 391 5.63 16.96 29.44
C THR A 391 6.87 17.02 30.34
N ASP A 392 7.53 15.89 30.55
CA ASP A 392 8.81 15.78 31.27
C ASP A 392 10.04 15.94 30.35
N ARG A 393 9.83 16.14 29.04
CA ARG A 393 10.87 16.17 28.02
C ARG A 393 10.84 17.45 27.20
N VAL A 394 9.65 17.87 26.80
CA VAL A 394 9.43 19.06 26.00
C VAL A 394 8.24 19.88 26.53
N GLU A 395 8.26 21.17 26.23
CA GLU A 395 7.10 22.05 26.43
C GLU A 395 6.63 22.64 25.09
N ALA A 396 5.31 22.85 24.97
CA ALA A 396 4.71 23.53 23.83
C ALA A 396 4.89 25.06 23.97
N VAL A 397 5.47 25.70 22.97
CA VAL A 397 5.75 27.13 22.97
C VAL A 397 4.72 27.89 22.14
N GLY A 398 3.79 28.56 22.84
CA GLY A 398 2.68 29.29 22.21
C GLY A 398 1.54 28.38 21.76
N ASP A 399 0.51 28.98 21.18
CA ASP A 399 -0.65 28.25 20.66
C ASP A 399 -0.29 27.44 19.40
N PRO A 400 -0.95 26.29 19.15
CA PRO A 400 -0.80 25.57 17.89
C PRO A 400 -1.35 26.40 16.73
N ILE A 401 -0.73 26.24 15.56
CA ILE A 401 -1.07 26.96 14.33
C ILE A 401 -1.30 25.98 13.16
N ALA A 402 -1.97 26.43 12.12
CA ALA A 402 -2.27 25.63 10.93
C ALA A 402 -2.29 26.50 9.67
N ASP A 403 -2.00 25.90 8.53
CA ASP A 403 -2.21 26.52 7.23
C ASP A 403 -3.72 26.77 7.01
N PRO A 404 -4.15 28.02 6.84
CA PRO A 404 -5.57 28.36 6.65
C PRO A 404 -6.11 28.03 5.25
N ASP A 405 -5.29 27.50 4.34
CA ASP A 405 -5.74 27.19 2.98
C ASP A 405 -6.86 26.13 2.99
N PRO A 406 -8.05 26.43 2.41
CA PRO A 406 -9.19 25.51 2.40
C PRO A 406 -8.97 24.25 1.54
N ILE A 407 -7.83 24.13 0.86
CA ILE A 407 -7.44 22.91 0.16
C ILE A 407 -7.25 21.71 1.11
N HIS A 408 -6.97 21.98 2.38
CA HIS A 408 -6.78 20.96 3.40
C HIS A 408 -8.13 20.47 3.95
N LEU A 409 -8.58 19.32 3.46
CA LEU A 409 -9.78 18.66 4.00
C LEU A 409 -9.57 18.11 5.41
N ARG A 410 -8.31 17.83 5.75
CA ARG A 410 -7.81 17.41 7.06
C ARG A 410 -6.74 18.44 7.43
N VAL A 411 -7.07 19.33 8.36
CA VAL A 411 -6.25 20.52 8.65
C VAL A 411 -4.88 20.09 9.21
N PRO A 412 -3.76 20.55 8.63
CA PRO A 412 -2.44 20.29 9.19
C PRO A 412 -2.28 21.04 10.53
N ILE A 413 -1.69 20.42 11.55
CA ILE A 413 -1.44 21.07 12.85
C ILE A 413 0.05 21.20 13.04
N THR A 414 0.50 22.42 13.38
CA THR A 414 1.90 22.71 13.66
C THR A 414 2.06 23.26 15.06
N GLN A 415 3.02 22.71 15.79
CA GLN A 415 3.40 23.19 17.12
C GLN A 415 4.90 23.42 17.18
N ARG A 416 5.30 24.47 17.90
CA ARG A 416 6.69 24.65 18.32
C ARG A 416 6.93 24.00 19.66
N PHE A 417 7.96 23.17 19.76
CA PHE A 417 8.37 22.50 20.99
C PHE A 417 9.75 23.00 21.44
N ARG A 418 9.93 23.12 22.75
CA ARG A 418 11.22 23.42 23.39
C ARG A 418 11.65 22.24 24.26
N LEU A 419 12.89 21.79 24.09
CA LEU A 419 13.49 20.76 24.94
C LEU A 419 13.77 21.33 26.34
N LEU A 420 13.33 20.63 27.38
CA LEU A 420 13.61 21.01 28.77
C LEU A 420 15.08 20.79 29.17
N SER A 421 15.81 19.97 28.41
CA SER A 421 17.20 19.61 28.71
C SER A 421 18.20 20.71 28.34
N ASN A 422 17.95 21.46 27.27
CA ASN A 422 18.89 22.44 26.73
C ASN A 422 18.25 23.68 26.10
N GLU A 423 16.92 23.84 26.16
CA GLU A 423 16.17 24.97 25.57
C GLU A 423 16.18 25.03 24.03
N ALA A 424 16.66 23.99 23.33
CA ALA A 424 16.59 23.95 21.88
C ALA A 424 15.14 23.83 21.41
N GLU A 425 14.79 24.51 20.32
CA GLU A 425 13.43 24.56 19.78
C GLU A 425 13.34 23.92 18.40
N VAL A 426 12.16 23.37 18.07
CA VAL A 426 11.85 22.80 16.75
C VAL A 426 10.37 22.99 16.43
N TRP A 427 10.07 23.28 15.17
CA TRP A 427 8.70 23.21 14.65
C TRP A 427 8.36 21.77 14.25
N VAL A 428 7.19 21.29 14.62
CA VAL A 428 6.69 19.99 14.16
C VAL A 428 5.33 20.20 13.50
N CYS A 429 5.26 19.88 12.21
CA CYS A 429 4.06 20.01 11.37
C CYS A 429 3.51 18.62 11.05
N ASN A 430 2.30 18.33 11.54
CA ASN A 430 1.59 17.08 11.32
C ASN A 430 0.54 17.25 10.21
N VAL A 431 0.69 16.49 9.13
CA VAL A 431 -0.19 16.54 7.95
C VAL A 431 -0.91 15.21 7.73
N HIS A 432 -2.05 15.28 7.04
CA HIS A 432 -2.72 14.09 6.50
C HIS A 432 -3.38 14.45 5.17
N HIS A 433 -2.72 14.12 4.07
CA HIS A 433 -3.16 14.52 2.73
C HIS A 433 -4.32 13.67 2.22
N ARG A 434 -4.87 14.04 1.06
CA ARG A 434 -5.96 13.32 0.39
C ARG A 434 -5.55 11.88 0.06
N SER A 435 -6.40 10.90 0.39
CA SER A 435 -6.10 9.49 0.04
C SER A 435 -6.09 9.19 -1.46
N LYS A 436 -5.41 8.10 -1.83
CA LYS A 436 -5.22 7.63 -3.22
C LYS A 436 -6.45 6.96 -3.86
N SER A 437 -7.58 6.87 -3.14
CA SER A 437 -8.80 6.21 -3.65
C SER A 437 -9.38 6.89 -4.89
N CYS A 438 -9.62 6.13 -5.96
CA CYS A 438 -10.11 6.62 -7.25
C CYS A 438 -11.64 6.77 -7.37
N SER A 439 -12.42 6.47 -6.34
CA SER A 439 -13.89 6.37 -6.39
C SER A 439 -14.63 7.60 -6.95
N SER A 440 -14.04 8.79 -6.85
CA SER A 440 -14.57 10.05 -7.40
C SER A 440 -13.52 10.88 -8.14
N ALA A 441 -12.42 10.23 -8.53
CA ALA A 441 -11.33 10.88 -9.26
C ALA A 441 -11.80 11.33 -10.65
N SER A 442 -11.47 12.58 -11.01
CA SER A 442 -11.79 13.11 -12.33
C SER A 442 -10.86 14.27 -12.68
N GLY A 443 -10.64 14.46 -13.99
CA GLY A 443 -9.66 15.44 -14.48
C GLY A 443 -8.27 15.15 -13.93
N ASP A 444 -7.55 16.18 -13.51
CA ASP A 444 -6.17 16.09 -13.02
C ASP A 444 -6.01 15.19 -11.77
N ASN A 445 -7.11 14.74 -11.15
CA ASN A 445 -7.09 13.78 -10.04
C ASN A 445 -7.18 12.31 -10.49
N GLN A 446 -7.27 12.03 -11.79
CA GLN A 446 -7.17 10.68 -12.32
C GLN A 446 -5.77 10.11 -12.06
N ASP A 447 -5.66 8.79 -12.11
CA ASP A 447 -4.38 8.13 -11.95
C ASP A 447 -3.58 8.24 -13.25
N GLU A 448 -2.39 8.81 -13.15
CA GLU A 448 -1.41 8.95 -14.22
C GLU A 448 -0.08 8.23 -13.85
N GLY A 449 -0.15 7.24 -12.96
CA GLY A 449 0.97 6.38 -12.55
C GLY A 449 1.40 6.53 -11.09
N GLN A 450 0.95 7.59 -10.40
CA GLN A 450 1.28 7.90 -9.01
C GLN A 450 0.05 7.81 -8.08
N GLY A 451 -1.03 7.14 -8.53
CA GLY A 451 -2.29 7.01 -7.80
C GLY A 451 -3.19 8.23 -7.93
N CYS A 452 -4.51 8.02 -7.86
CA CYS A 452 -5.49 9.10 -7.94
C CYS A 452 -5.23 10.22 -6.91
N TYR A 453 -5.66 11.43 -7.27
CA TYR A 453 -5.50 12.67 -6.49
C TYR A 453 -4.05 13.07 -6.22
N ASN A 454 -3.07 12.57 -6.99
CA ASN A 454 -1.67 13.02 -6.89
C ASN A 454 -1.56 14.56 -7.02
N ALA A 455 -2.24 15.14 -8.00
CA ALA A 455 -2.40 16.58 -8.17
C ALA A 455 -2.78 17.32 -6.89
N LEU A 456 -3.83 16.85 -6.23
CA LEU A 456 -4.36 17.48 -5.04
C LEU A 456 -3.40 17.30 -3.86
N ARG A 457 -2.76 16.14 -3.74
CA ARG A 457 -1.73 15.89 -2.71
C ARG A 457 -0.54 16.84 -2.89
N GLN A 458 -0.09 17.05 -4.13
CA GLN A 458 0.98 17.99 -4.45
C GLN A 458 0.59 19.44 -4.10
N GLU A 459 -0.63 19.85 -4.44
CA GLU A 459 -1.14 21.17 -4.07
C GLU A 459 -1.30 21.33 -2.54
N GLN A 460 -1.70 20.28 -1.83
CA GLN A 460 -1.76 20.32 -0.36
C GLN A 460 -0.35 20.49 0.21
N MET A 461 0.62 19.68 -0.25
CA MET A 461 2.00 19.75 0.20
C MET A 461 2.63 21.13 -0.03
N ALA A 462 2.46 21.66 -1.25
CA ALA A 462 2.98 22.98 -1.58
C ALA A 462 2.35 24.11 -0.74
N ALA A 463 1.12 23.93 -0.23
CA ALA A 463 0.42 24.97 0.53
C ALA A 463 1.01 25.02 1.94
N VAL A 464 1.04 23.85 2.59
CA VAL A 464 1.51 23.73 3.97
C VAL A 464 3.00 24.06 4.07
N TRP A 465 3.82 23.65 3.11
CA TRP A 465 5.25 24.02 3.12
C TRP A 465 5.47 25.52 2.92
N GLN A 466 4.79 26.18 1.98
CA GLN A 466 4.94 27.64 1.76
C GLN A 466 4.52 28.44 2.99
N TRP A 467 3.41 28.04 3.60
CA TRP A 467 2.95 28.63 4.84
C TRP A 467 3.96 28.41 5.97
N LEU A 468 4.44 27.18 6.17
CA LEU A 468 5.42 26.86 7.22
C LEU A 468 6.76 27.59 7.02
N ASP A 469 7.28 27.71 5.79
CA ASP A 469 8.50 28.49 5.52
C ASP A 469 8.32 29.97 5.88
N THR A 470 7.12 30.51 5.67
CA THR A 470 6.77 31.89 6.09
C THR A 470 6.77 32.04 7.61
N GLU A 471 6.14 31.11 8.33
CA GLU A 471 6.13 31.10 9.80
C GLU A 471 7.54 30.96 10.37
N MET A 472 8.36 30.07 9.80
CA MET A 472 9.77 29.91 10.18
C MET A 472 10.60 31.17 9.86
N ALA A 473 10.36 31.84 8.73
CA ALA A 473 11.09 33.05 8.37
C ALA A 473 10.80 34.23 9.33
N ASN A 474 9.65 34.21 10.00
CA ASN A 474 9.26 35.19 11.02
C ASN A 474 9.65 34.76 12.45
N SER A 475 10.36 33.65 12.60
CA SER A 475 10.80 33.05 13.86
C SER A 475 12.32 33.01 13.97
N GLU A 476 12.84 32.95 15.18
CA GLU A 476 14.28 32.67 15.42
C GLU A 476 14.61 31.18 15.25
N VAL A 477 13.60 30.31 15.20
CA VAL A 477 13.72 28.85 15.07
C VAL A 477 13.66 28.43 13.60
N ALA A 478 14.73 27.81 13.12
CA ALA A 478 14.90 27.38 11.72
C ALA A 478 14.80 25.87 11.50
N THR A 479 14.79 25.10 12.58
CA THR A 479 14.65 23.65 12.61
C THR A 479 13.17 23.28 12.53
N ALA A 480 12.84 22.39 11.59
CA ALA A 480 11.48 21.89 11.46
C ALA A 480 11.45 20.43 11.01
N ILE A 481 10.40 19.75 11.44
CA ILE A 481 10.02 18.40 11.05
C ILE A 481 8.62 18.49 10.46
N MET A 482 8.43 17.97 9.25
CA MET A 482 7.12 17.75 8.66
C MET A 482 6.90 16.24 8.61
N LEU A 483 5.82 15.79 9.21
CA LEU A 483 5.52 14.37 9.38
C LEU A 483 4.05 14.10 9.15
N GLY A 484 3.73 12.83 8.91
CA GLY A 484 2.36 12.36 8.82
C GLY A 484 2.11 11.48 7.63
N ASP A 485 0.83 11.18 7.41
CA ASP A 485 0.38 10.41 6.26
C ASP A 485 0.28 11.34 5.04
N TYR A 486 1.31 11.30 4.19
CA TYR A 486 1.35 12.08 2.96
C TYR A 486 0.46 11.46 1.88
N ASN A 487 -0.03 10.23 2.11
CA ASN A 487 -0.68 9.38 1.11
C ASN A 487 0.13 9.33 -0.20
N SER A 488 1.47 9.41 -0.11
CA SER A 488 2.37 9.50 -1.26
C SER A 488 3.63 8.69 -1.03
N TYR A 489 3.98 7.85 -2.01
CA TYR A 489 5.19 7.03 -1.97
C TYR A 489 6.46 7.87 -2.17
N ALA A 490 7.63 7.29 -1.90
CA ALA A 490 8.88 8.04 -1.79
C ALA A 490 9.32 8.76 -3.08
N GLN A 491 8.90 8.32 -4.27
CA GLN A 491 9.21 8.98 -5.55
C GLN A 491 7.97 9.59 -6.20
N GLU A 492 7.01 10.02 -5.37
CA GLU A 492 5.83 10.74 -5.87
C GLU A 492 5.95 12.25 -5.66
N ASP A 493 5.28 13.00 -6.53
CA ASP A 493 5.40 14.45 -6.65
C ASP A 493 5.40 15.25 -5.33
N PRO A 494 4.58 14.90 -4.30
CA PRO A 494 4.62 15.64 -3.03
C PRO A 494 5.95 15.50 -2.30
N VAL A 495 6.61 14.34 -2.38
CA VAL A 495 7.92 14.09 -1.77
C VAL A 495 9.01 14.80 -2.57
N ASP A 496 8.99 14.72 -3.90
CA ASP A 496 9.97 15.39 -4.77
C ASP A 496 9.86 16.90 -4.70
N PHE A 497 8.63 17.42 -4.58
CA PHE A 497 8.42 18.83 -4.29
C PHE A 497 9.17 19.25 -3.03
N MET A 498 9.07 18.50 -1.94
CA MET A 498 9.76 18.82 -0.69
C MET A 498 11.28 18.71 -0.82
N ARG A 499 11.79 17.70 -1.53
CA ARG A 499 13.22 17.56 -1.85
C ARG A 499 13.74 18.74 -2.67
N ALA A 500 12.96 19.23 -3.63
CA ALA A 500 13.27 20.44 -4.41
C ALA A 500 13.38 21.70 -3.54
N GLN A 501 12.69 21.74 -2.40
CA GLN A 501 12.81 22.82 -1.41
C GLN A 501 13.99 22.66 -0.45
N GLY A 502 14.80 21.61 -0.63
CA GLY A 502 15.96 21.26 0.20
C GLY A 502 15.60 20.50 1.48
N TRP A 503 14.36 20.06 1.64
CA TRP A 503 13.99 19.19 2.75
C TRP A 503 14.47 17.76 2.49
N GLN A 504 14.85 17.05 3.54
CA GLN A 504 15.37 15.70 3.43
C GLN A 504 14.39 14.70 4.04
N ALA A 505 14.00 13.67 3.29
CA ALA A 505 13.32 12.50 3.83
C ALA A 505 14.28 11.72 4.75
N VAL A 506 13.79 11.27 5.91
CA VAL A 506 14.64 10.54 6.87
C VAL A 506 14.71 9.05 6.58
N LEU A 507 13.76 8.52 5.80
CA LEU A 507 13.69 7.13 5.42
C LEU A 507 14.40 6.87 4.09
N SER A 508 14.88 5.64 3.91
CA SER A 508 15.42 5.18 2.62
C SER A 508 14.31 4.83 1.64
N ASP A 509 14.63 4.77 0.35
CA ASP A 509 13.65 4.37 -0.69
C ASP A 509 13.17 2.91 -0.53
N SER A 510 13.92 2.06 0.18
CA SER A 510 13.53 0.68 0.49
C SER A 510 12.71 0.54 1.79
N SER A 511 12.52 1.63 2.54
CA SER A 511 11.70 1.63 3.75
C SER A 511 10.21 1.64 3.39
N TYR A 512 9.38 1.13 4.29
CA TYR A 512 7.93 1.07 4.10
C TYR A 512 7.18 1.30 5.40
N THR A 513 5.95 1.79 5.29
CA THR A 513 5.02 1.93 6.41
C THR A 513 3.65 1.32 6.10
N TYR A 514 3.47 0.83 4.87
CA TYR A 514 2.21 0.32 4.36
C TYR A 514 2.45 -0.81 3.37
N VAL A 515 1.57 -1.82 3.39
CA VAL A 515 1.55 -2.91 2.41
C VAL A 515 0.20 -2.89 1.69
N PHE A 516 0.23 -2.69 0.37
CA PHE A 516 -0.96 -2.65 -0.47
C PHE A 516 -0.80 -3.60 -1.64
N GLU A 517 -1.78 -4.47 -1.87
CA GLU A 517 -1.75 -5.48 -2.94
C GLU A 517 -0.41 -6.25 -2.98
N ASP A 518 0.01 -6.71 -1.79
CA ASP A 518 1.22 -7.49 -1.55
C ASP A 518 2.53 -6.76 -1.92
N GLN A 519 2.50 -5.42 -1.93
CA GLN A 519 3.65 -4.56 -2.24
C GLN A 519 3.94 -3.60 -1.10
N ARG A 520 5.22 -3.48 -0.74
CA ARG A 520 5.70 -2.55 0.30
C ARG A 520 5.85 -1.12 -0.24
N GLY A 521 5.49 -0.14 0.57
CA GLY A 521 5.81 1.26 0.33
C GLY A 521 5.55 2.16 1.55
N SER A 522 6.01 3.40 1.51
CA SER A 522 5.88 4.36 2.61
C SER A 522 4.86 5.45 2.23
N LEU A 523 3.66 5.39 2.82
CA LEU A 523 2.69 6.48 2.68
C LEU A 523 2.87 7.55 3.76
N ASP A 524 3.39 7.12 4.91
CA ASP A 524 3.82 8.02 5.98
C ASP A 524 5.22 8.50 5.68
N GLN A 525 5.44 9.78 5.95
CA GLN A 525 6.71 10.43 5.70
C GLN A 525 7.13 11.21 6.95
N LEU A 526 8.44 11.34 7.14
CA LEU A 526 9.04 12.28 8.06
C LEU A 526 10.18 12.96 7.31
N MET A 527 10.06 14.27 7.12
CA MET A 527 11.01 15.09 6.41
C MET A 527 11.53 16.21 7.32
N VAL A 528 12.80 16.54 7.18
CA VAL A 528 13.47 17.53 8.03
C VAL A 528 13.95 18.72 7.21
N SER A 529 13.87 19.91 7.81
CA SER A 529 14.39 21.12 7.18
C SER A 529 15.91 21.07 7.04
N PRO A 530 16.51 21.82 6.08
CA PRO A 530 17.96 21.86 5.90
C PRO A 530 18.76 22.12 7.18
N ALA A 531 18.21 22.92 8.10
CA ALA A 531 18.87 23.28 9.36
C ALA A 531 18.93 22.12 10.36
N LEU A 532 18.09 21.09 10.21
CA LEU A 532 17.98 19.95 11.11
C LEU A 532 18.65 18.68 10.59
N VAL A 533 19.02 18.63 9.30
CA VAL A 533 19.65 17.45 8.67
C VAL A 533 20.83 16.91 9.48
N ALA A 534 21.75 17.79 9.92
CA ALA A 534 22.93 17.38 10.68
C ALA A 534 22.61 16.86 12.09
N GLY A 535 21.40 17.13 12.60
CA GLY A 535 20.92 16.64 13.89
C GLY A 535 20.20 15.30 13.81
N LEU A 536 19.87 14.79 12.62
CA LEU A 536 19.26 13.47 12.46
C LEU A 536 20.29 12.38 12.78
N LEU A 537 20.03 11.58 13.81
CA LEU A 537 20.91 10.47 14.21
C LEU A 537 20.43 9.13 13.67
N GLN A 538 19.12 8.93 13.67
CA GLN A 538 18.48 7.67 13.27
C GLN A 538 17.02 7.91 12.93
N ALA A 539 16.49 7.15 11.97
CA ALA A 539 15.06 7.02 11.76
C ALA A 539 14.74 5.62 11.22
N GLN A 540 13.58 5.10 11.61
CA GLN A 540 13.08 3.82 11.12
C GLN A 540 11.55 3.76 11.18
N PRO A 541 10.90 3.05 10.24
CA PRO A 541 9.59 2.49 10.50
C PRO A 541 9.68 1.40 11.58
N TRP A 542 8.65 1.25 12.40
CA TRP A 542 8.53 0.14 13.35
C TRP A 542 7.43 -0.82 12.91
N HIS A 543 7.84 -1.99 12.43
CA HIS A 543 6.99 -2.98 11.76
C HIS A 543 6.11 -3.78 12.72
N ILE A 544 5.10 -3.12 13.29
CA ILE A 544 4.07 -3.74 14.13
C ILE A 544 2.71 -3.83 13.44
N ASN A 545 2.50 -3.22 12.28
CA ASN A 545 1.18 -3.04 11.70
C ASN A 545 1.08 -3.56 10.28
N ALA A 546 1.87 -3.02 9.35
CA ALA A 546 1.67 -3.22 7.91
C ALA A 546 1.79 -4.69 7.49
N ASP A 547 2.69 -5.44 8.13
CA ASP A 547 2.98 -6.84 7.82
C ASP A 547 2.00 -7.84 8.47
N TYR A 548 1.15 -7.39 9.40
CA TYR A 548 0.23 -8.27 10.12
C TYR A 548 -1.14 -8.31 9.44
N PRO A 549 -1.80 -9.47 9.34
CA PRO A 549 -3.06 -9.59 8.64
C PRO A 549 -4.21 -8.89 9.38
N SER A 550 -5.23 -8.47 8.64
CA SER A 550 -6.35 -7.68 9.18
C SER A 550 -7.14 -8.40 10.28
N GLY A 551 -7.13 -9.74 10.32
CA GLY A 551 -7.78 -10.50 11.39
C GLY A 551 -7.17 -10.26 12.78
N PHE A 552 -5.95 -9.71 12.89
CA PHE A 552 -5.40 -9.29 14.19
C PHE A 552 -6.02 -7.98 14.72
N LYS A 553 -6.67 -7.16 13.86
CA LYS A 553 -7.08 -5.79 14.22
C LYS A 553 -7.88 -5.72 15.51
N PHE A 554 -8.91 -6.57 15.63
CA PHE A 554 -9.76 -6.66 16.81
C PHE A 554 -9.55 -7.97 17.60
N LEU A 555 -8.34 -8.54 17.51
CA LEU A 555 -7.98 -9.73 18.29
C LEU A 555 -7.46 -9.32 19.67
N ALA A 556 -8.18 -9.74 20.72
CA ALA A 556 -7.80 -9.49 22.11
C ALA A 556 -6.76 -10.49 22.66
N SER A 557 -6.55 -11.62 21.97
CA SER A 557 -5.63 -12.67 22.42
C SER A 557 -4.19 -12.36 22.00
N GLY A 558 -3.40 -11.89 22.96
CA GLY A 558 -1.97 -11.66 22.80
C GLY A 558 -1.43 -10.97 24.06
N GLY A 559 -0.54 -11.64 24.78
CA GLY A 559 0.18 -11.02 25.90
C GLY A 559 1.49 -10.41 25.41
N GLY A 560 1.97 -9.33 26.04
CA GLY A 560 3.27 -8.74 25.69
C GLY A 560 3.26 -8.04 24.33
N GLN A 561 4.25 -8.32 23.47
CA GLN A 561 4.40 -7.67 22.16
C GLN A 561 3.26 -7.99 21.18
N GLU A 562 2.60 -9.14 21.31
CA GLU A 562 1.48 -9.53 20.43
C GLU A 562 0.27 -8.58 20.55
N LEU A 563 0.12 -7.89 21.69
CA LEU A 563 -0.90 -6.87 21.86
C LEU A 563 -0.67 -5.66 20.93
N LEU A 564 0.57 -5.39 20.53
CA LEU A 564 0.93 -4.22 19.72
C LEU A 564 0.58 -4.42 18.24
N TYR A 565 0.60 -5.68 17.79
CA TYR A 565 0.56 -5.99 16.37
C TYR A 565 -0.79 -5.67 15.75
N ARG A 566 -0.83 -5.02 14.58
CA ARG A 566 -2.06 -4.57 13.91
C ARG A 566 -2.91 -3.66 14.81
N SER A 567 -2.27 -2.72 15.48
CA SER A 567 -2.94 -1.60 16.16
C SER A 567 -3.44 -0.55 15.15
N SER A 568 -2.85 -0.55 13.96
CA SER A 568 -3.21 0.21 12.76
C SER A 568 -2.91 -0.64 11.52
N ASP A 569 -3.25 -0.14 10.33
CA ASP A 569 -2.75 -0.63 9.03
C ASP A 569 -1.46 0.08 8.57
N HIS A 570 -1.04 1.12 9.29
CA HIS A 570 0.22 1.86 9.06
C HIS A 570 1.25 1.60 10.17
N ASP A 571 2.51 1.39 9.79
CA ASP A 571 3.62 1.36 10.76
C ASP A 571 3.99 2.78 11.20
N PRO A 572 4.21 3.03 12.51
CA PRO A 572 4.74 4.31 12.95
C PRO A 572 6.19 4.50 12.50
N ILE A 573 6.57 5.75 12.21
CA ILE A 573 7.98 6.14 12.01
C ILE A 573 8.49 6.74 13.31
N LEU A 574 9.67 6.31 13.76
CA LEU A 574 10.39 6.87 14.91
C LEU A 574 11.73 7.44 14.45
N ALA A 575 12.01 8.69 14.79
CA ALA A 575 13.27 9.36 14.49
C ALA A 575 13.89 9.96 15.77
N HIS A 576 15.22 9.87 15.86
CA HIS A 576 16.01 10.38 16.96
C HIS A 576 16.94 11.50 16.48
N PHE A 577 16.98 12.57 17.26
CA PHE A 577 17.71 13.79 16.94
C PHE A 577 18.64 14.21 18.06
N GLN A 578 19.77 14.77 17.66
CA GLN A 578 20.54 15.70 18.49
C GLN A 578 20.17 17.12 18.07
N LEU A 579 19.37 17.79 18.89
CA LEU A 579 18.95 19.17 18.68
C LEU A 579 19.74 20.10 19.60
N GLU A 580 20.46 21.07 19.04
CA GLU A 580 21.25 22.02 19.81
C GLU A 580 20.65 23.43 19.75
N PRO A 581 20.76 24.23 20.84
CA PRO A 581 20.36 25.64 20.80
C PRO A 581 21.20 26.37 19.76
N GLY A 582 20.57 27.28 19.02
CA GLY A 582 21.32 28.04 18.04
C GLY A 582 21.59 27.30 16.73
N MET A 583 20.93 26.15 16.47
CA MET A 583 20.73 25.59 15.11
C MET A 583 19.90 26.59 14.28
N ASN A 584 20.49 27.75 14.06
CA ASN A 584 19.94 28.92 13.41
C ASN A 584 20.39 28.87 11.94
N ARG A 585 19.72 29.63 11.07
CA ARG A 585 20.12 29.78 9.65
C ARG A 585 21.55 30.35 9.43
N GLN A 586 22.36 30.61 10.47
CA GLN A 586 23.72 31.14 10.30
C GLN A 586 24.68 30.08 9.76
N GLY A 587 24.96 30.16 8.46
CA GLY A 587 25.76 29.19 7.71
C GLY A 587 25.01 28.58 6.54
N LEU A 588 23.68 28.69 6.52
CA LEU A 588 22.92 28.58 5.27
C LEU A 588 23.30 29.80 4.42
N PRO A 589 23.49 29.66 3.10
CA PRO A 589 23.56 30.85 2.25
C PRO A 589 22.37 31.73 2.62
N ALA A 590 22.61 33.00 2.92
CA ALA A 590 21.52 33.95 3.01
C ALA A 590 20.69 33.72 1.75
N ARG A 591 19.43 33.28 1.89
CA ARG A 591 18.50 33.32 0.77
C ARG A 591 18.42 34.81 0.41
N LEU A 592 19.28 35.25 -0.51
CA LEU A 592 18.79 35.99 -1.66
C LEU A 592 17.51 35.26 -2.02
N ARG A 593 16.38 35.98 -1.94
CA ARG A 593 15.01 35.50 -2.19
C ARG A 593 15.08 34.27 -3.10
N PRO A 594 14.45 33.12 -2.76
CA PRO A 594 14.49 31.95 -3.62
C PRO A 594 14.30 32.41 -5.05
N GLU A 595 15.24 32.07 -5.95
CA GLU A 595 15.09 32.39 -7.36
C GLU A 595 13.69 31.92 -7.78
N LEU A 596 13.03 32.69 -8.64
CA LEU A 596 11.70 32.34 -9.13
C LEU A 596 11.75 30.90 -9.65
N GLN A 597 11.07 30.00 -8.95
CA GLN A 597 10.84 28.64 -9.42
C GLN A 597 9.35 28.45 -9.60
N ALA A 598 9.01 27.96 -10.77
CA ALA A 598 7.68 27.72 -11.24
C ALA A 598 7.69 26.32 -11.87
N SER A 599 6.61 25.58 -11.70
CA SER A 599 6.37 24.30 -12.35
C SER A 599 4.98 24.27 -12.94
N LEU A 600 4.75 23.36 -13.89
CA LEU A 600 3.44 23.12 -14.50
C LEU A 600 2.93 21.75 -14.09
N TYR A 601 1.64 21.68 -13.76
CA TYR A 601 0.96 20.44 -13.44
C TYR A 601 -0.51 20.46 -13.91
N PRO A 602 -1.06 19.37 -14.50
CA PRO A 602 -0.31 18.27 -15.09
C PRO A 602 0.46 18.77 -16.32
N ASN A 603 1.54 18.09 -16.69
CA ASN A 603 2.31 18.41 -17.88
C ASN A 603 3.01 17.14 -18.41
N PRO A 604 2.49 16.47 -19.45
CA PRO A 604 1.45 16.94 -20.37
C PRO A 604 0.08 17.19 -19.73
N THR A 605 -0.70 18.11 -20.29
CA THR A 605 -2.08 18.39 -19.85
C THR A 605 -3.06 18.06 -20.96
N SER A 606 -4.12 17.32 -20.65
CA SER A 606 -5.30 17.20 -21.53
C SER A 606 -6.33 18.33 -21.27
N ARG A 607 -6.17 19.09 -20.18
CA ARG A 607 -7.13 20.11 -19.70
C ARG A 607 -6.45 21.46 -19.45
N ASP A 608 -6.76 22.08 -18.31
CA ASP A 608 -6.17 23.32 -17.85
C ASP A 608 -4.92 22.98 -17.04
N ALA A 609 -3.74 23.49 -17.41
CA ALA A 609 -2.56 23.37 -16.57
C ALA A 609 -2.63 24.31 -15.36
N ARG A 610 -1.87 23.99 -14.33
CA ARG A 610 -1.68 24.81 -13.13
C ARG A 610 -0.20 25.14 -13.03
N LEU A 611 0.08 26.41 -12.87
CA LEU A 611 1.41 26.90 -12.56
C LEU A 611 1.54 26.97 -11.05
N LEU A 612 2.49 26.23 -10.48
CA LEU A 612 2.82 26.29 -9.06
C LEU A 612 4.13 27.06 -8.93
N LEU A 613 4.13 28.12 -8.13
CA LEU A 613 5.34 28.85 -7.77
C LEU A 613 5.87 28.33 -6.42
N ASN A 614 7.18 28.32 -6.26
CA ASN A 614 7.84 27.93 -5.01
C ASN A 614 7.55 28.86 -3.82
N GLN A 615 6.83 29.97 -4.02
CA GLN A 615 6.34 30.85 -2.95
C GLN A 615 5.33 31.83 -3.54
N ARG A 616 4.70 32.65 -2.69
CA ARG A 616 3.99 33.83 -3.18
C ARG A 616 5.00 34.83 -3.70
N HIS A 617 4.82 35.19 -4.96
CA HIS A 617 5.59 36.25 -5.60
C HIS A 617 4.71 37.46 -5.86
N SER A 618 5.32 38.65 -5.81
CA SER A 618 4.66 39.90 -6.17
C SER A 618 4.87 40.23 -7.65
N GLN A 619 3.92 40.95 -8.24
CA GLN A 619 3.99 41.43 -9.63
C GLN A 619 4.26 40.31 -10.65
N VAL A 620 3.57 39.18 -10.49
CA VAL A 620 3.76 38.01 -11.34
C VAL A 620 3.09 38.24 -12.69
N VAL A 621 3.87 38.11 -13.76
CA VAL A 621 3.39 38.10 -15.15
C VAL A 621 3.60 36.70 -15.72
N ILE A 622 2.56 36.09 -16.24
CA ILE A 622 2.64 34.80 -16.91
C ILE A 622 2.20 35.00 -18.35
N GLN A 623 3.02 34.56 -19.29
CA GLN A 623 2.76 34.62 -20.72
C GLN A 623 2.89 33.21 -21.31
N ALA A 624 1.94 32.82 -22.14
CA ALA A 624 1.98 31.59 -22.91
C ALA A 624 2.03 31.92 -24.40
N VAL A 625 3.01 31.34 -25.10
CA VAL A 625 3.15 31.44 -26.56
C VAL A 625 3.17 30.05 -27.18
N ASP A 626 2.63 29.90 -28.38
CA ASP A 626 2.80 28.67 -29.17
C ASP A 626 4.22 28.60 -29.80
N LEU A 627 4.56 27.47 -30.43
CA LEU A 627 5.86 27.29 -31.10
C LEU A 627 6.10 28.26 -32.28
N GLN A 628 5.07 28.95 -32.78
CA GLN A 628 5.21 29.99 -33.79
C GLN A 628 5.44 31.38 -33.15
N GLY A 629 5.54 31.46 -31.82
CA GLY A 629 5.73 32.68 -31.05
C GLY A 629 4.47 33.52 -30.91
N LYS A 630 3.29 33.00 -31.28
CA LYS A 630 2.03 33.72 -31.10
C LYS A 630 1.58 33.57 -29.65
N GLN A 631 1.35 34.71 -29.00
CA GLN A 631 0.77 34.75 -27.66
C GLN A 631 -0.66 34.22 -27.66
N VAL A 632 -0.89 33.17 -26.87
CA VAL A 632 -2.20 32.54 -26.70
C VAL A 632 -2.87 32.94 -25.39
N TRP A 633 -2.08 33.31 -24.38
CA TRP A 633 -2.58 33.75 -23.09
C TRP A 633 -1.56 34.60 -22.34
N GLN A 634 -2.04 35.57 -21.55
CA GLN A 634 -1.22 36.31 -20.61
C GLN A 634 -2.09 36.75 -19.43
N ARG A 635 -1.52 36.75 -18.23
CA ARG A 635 -2.17 37.33 -17.05
C ARG A 635 -1.15 37.89 -16.07
N GLU A 636 -1.57 38.94 -15.38
CA GLU A 636 -0.81 39.59 -14.32
C GLU A 636 -1.50 39.40 -12.98
N TYR A 637 -0.71 39.21 -11.94
CA TYR A 637 -1.16 39.03 -10.57
C TYR A 637 -0.39 39.99 -9.66
N ALA A 638 -1.12 40.69 -8.79
CA ALA A 638 -0.49 41.52 -7.78
C ALA A 638 0.39 40.69 -6.84
N GLU A 639 -0.15 39.55 -6.41
CA GLU A 639 0.55 38.55 -5.62
C GLU A 639 -0.10 37.17 -5.87
N VAL A 640 0.69 36.14 -6.15
CA VAL A 640 0.17 34.79 -6.38
C VAL A 640 1.25 33.74 -6.17
N SER A 641 0.86 32.53 -5.75
CA SER A 641 1.73 31.34 -5.75
C SER A 641 1.18 30.19 -6.60
N ARG A 642 -0.09 30.27 -7.04
CA ARG A 642 -0.74 29.26 -7.89
C ARG A 642 -1.62 29.91 -8.94
N VAL A 643 -1.46 29.48 -10.17
CA VAL A 643 -2.22 30.02 -11.28
C VAL A 643 -2.77 28.90 -12.15
N LYS A 644 -4.09 28.84 -12.25
CA LYS A 644 -4.73 28.05 -13.29
C LYS A 644 -4.54 28.70 -14.66
N ILE A 645 -3.82 28.04 -15.54
CA ILE A 645 -3.68 28.40 -16.95
C ILE A 645 -4.87 27.79 -17.71
N PRO A 646 -5.71 28.60 -18.38
CA PRO A 646 -6.94 28.12 -19.02
C PRO A 646 -6.66 27.44 -20.38
N SER A 647 -5.83 26.39 -20.36
CA SER A 647 -5.34 25.70 -21.56
C SER A 647 -6.29 24.63 -22.11
N ARG A 648 -7.43 24.36 -21.46
CA ARG A 648 -8.37 23.30 -21.89
C ARG A 648 -8.79 23.40 -23.35
N ASN A 649 -8.99 24.63 -23.85
CA ASN A 649 -9.45 24.87 -25.22
C ASN A 649 -8.29 25.23 -26.17
N TRP A 650 -7.04 25.10 -25.74
CA TRP A 650 -5.90 25.33 -26.62
C TRP A 650 -5.72 24.11 -27.52
N PRO A 651 -5.33 24.28 -28.80
CA PRO A 651 -4.97 23.17 -29.66
C PRO A 651 -3.86 22.32 -29.05
N SER A 652 -3.87 21.02 -29.33
CA SER A 652 -2.78 20.13 -28.93
C SER A 652 -1.46 20.57 -29.56
N GLY A 653 -0.39 20.47 -28.78
CA GLY A 653 0.92 21.00 -29.15
C GLY A 653 1.72 21.51 -27.95
N VAL A 654 2.89 22.08 -28.24
CA VAL A 654 3.81 22.59 -27.22
C VAL A 654 3.66 24.11 -27.09
N TYR A 655 3.63 24.59 -25.85
CA TYR A 655 3.57 26.00 -25.50
C TYR A 655 4.74 26.36 -24.60
N LEU A 656 5.28 27.57 -24.77
CA LEU A 656 6.29 28.11 -23.88
C LEU A 656 5.61 29.05 -22.89
N ILE A 657 5.67 28.68 -21.61
CA ILE A 657 5.13 29.47 -20.50
C ILE A 657 6.29 30.26 -19.88
N THR A 658 6.26 31.58 -20.03
CA THR A 658 7.21 32.47 -19.38
C THR A 658 6.57 33.06 -18.14
N VAL A 659 7.17 32.81 -16.98
CA VAL A 659 6.80 33.39 -15.70
C VAL A 659 7.83 34.47 -15.39
N THR A 660 7.37 35.65 -15.01
CA THR A 660 8.24 36.75 -14.56
C THR A 660 7.73 37.24 -13.22
N ALA A 661 8.59 37.29 -12.21
CA ALA A 661 8.23 37.78 -10.88
C ALA A 661 9.47 38.23 -10.11
N ASP A 662 9.31 39.23 -9.24
CA ASP A 662 10.38 39.78 -8.39
C ASP A 662 11.71 40.09 -9.14
N GLY A 663 11.60 40.52 -10.41
CA GLY A 663 12.76 40.83 -11.26
C GLY A 663 13.48 39.64 -11.88
N SER A 664 12.96 38.41 -11.71
CA SER A 664 13.46 37.18 -12.33
C SER A 664 12.45 36.61 -13.33
N SER A 665 12.90 35.75 -14.24
CA SER A 665 12.02 35.04 -15.17
C SER A 665 12.43 33.58 -15.34
N GLN A 666 11.45 32.69 -15.45
CA GLN A 666 11.63 31.28 -15.77
C GLN A 666 10.75 30.92 -16.96
N GLN A 667 11.27 30.08 -17.85
CA GLN A 667 10.50 29.48 -18.94
C GLN A 667 10.25 28.00 -18.67
N LEU A 668 9.02 27.58 -18.95
CA LEU A 668 8.54 26.23 -18.80
C LEU A 668 7.95 25.77 -20.12
N GLN A 669 8.24 24.53 -20.50
CA GLN A 669 7.58 23.89 -21.62
C GLN A 669 6.27 23.27 -21.12
N MET A 670 5.14 23.63 -21.71
CA MET A 670 3.85 22.99 -21.48
C MET A 670 3.46 22.15 -22.71
N VAL A 671 3.12 20.89 -22.51
CA VAL A 671 2.61 20.00 -23.56
C VAL A 671 1.09 19.89 -23.39
N LYS A 672 0.31 20.24 -24.43
CA LYS A 672 -1.15 20.04 -24.48
C LYS A 672 -1.45 18.82 -25.35
N GLU A 673 -2.16 17.86 -24.79
CA GLU A 673 -2.65 16.66 -25.47
C GLU A 673 -4.16 16.75 -25.71
N ASP A 674 -4.71 15.92 -26.60
CA ASP A 674 -6.11 16.00 -27.05
C ASP A 674 -7.14 15.75 -25.93
#